data_AF-A0A8C8ARD9-F1
#
_entry.id   AF-A0A8C8ARD9-F1
#
_cell.length_a   1.000
_cell.length_b   1.000
_cell.length_c   1.000
_cell.angle_alpha   90.00
_cell.angle_beta   90.00
_cell.angle_gamma   90.00
#
_symmetry.space_group_name_H-M   'P 1'
#
loop_
_entity.id
_entity.type
_entity.pdbx_description
1 polymer ?
#
loop_
_entity_poly.entity_id
_entity_poly.type
_entity_poly.pdbx_seq_one_letter_code
_entity_poly.pdbx_strand_id
1 'polypeptide(L)'
;MTSFRNVLSGVYRSVVLSAASASLTDVQLFCRQTCSRDSCCDGFILSQMALDGGTIFCSLMSYPDVLICNANGWSPTPASVIDDMCKGVSYDEKEKMFSFTLGGQVFSGSMSASHLNLQNFTTFQQIYLWRGELSHISYSTKDLFYLMDNSRIQSDQNYSLPYQQYWVFRQKYSAEEAVLWCLTRCAQEDEFCRMADLQNATDIYFVCTLYPEAQICDGSIDQISENCRTVLPQQPQTLYHKIVTLKSSVKSFYTRVPFQKVTGISVRNKTDMSRKAVSDGFFECERWCDADPCCTGFGFFNDSQQSGGRIVCLTLNSLGIQTCAEETRSAWQVSNCSSPDAEVRIHPFGWYQKPEYLDKWQPLNVSSVLMDSSISNFEVVHVSRDISNDFSTARDFCLSACSANQSCTVVTLEMQPSAVRCLFYPDTQICTHGMQGHSCWILLKEPATYIYRRQGKNLNPSVYIPSHGDLMGRSQVIRIGLEWRNISQFLGIPYAAPPLAERRFRPPEPFAWVETWNATVARAACWQPGDGEAPSYSISEDCLYLNVFVPATTVKNMSVLLFFHNGGSYNAEAGKTTIDGSYLAAISNVIVVTANYRVGVFGFLSTGSPEASGNAGLLDQLAALKWVQQNIASFGGDPSRVSLGADRGGADVTSIHLFTETADMDLFRRVVLMGGSAFSPASIISERRVQRQAAVLAEDVGCLSSTSEEIVACLRQLPARVLNDAQTKLLAISGPFQYWGPVMDGIYLREPLAKALQRPQLRKVDLLIGSAQQDGLISRAKAIKKFEESQGRANSKTAFYQALQNSLGGEDSNLLIEDAATWYYSLEHSTDDYSSFSRALENATRDQFIICPIINMASHWAASRGNVFMYHVPESSSQSQELLPDVQYAFGLPFYPKYEEQFTLEEKSLSLQIMQYISNFINSGNPNYPYSFSRRMSGMMPPWPMYLPNDDGDNYKEFTVSLPTLKGLKKADCSFWSDYIGRLKGSTGEQCFLSLKKPLILCLMFSSDCSPLTSVWKNTSHGLNILHCPRYIGDSM
;
A
#
# COMPACT_ATOMS: atom_id res chain seq x y z
N MET A 1 39.64 28.28 48.95
CA MET A 1 39.28 27.15 48.07
C MET A 1 39.29 27.64 46.65
N THR A 2 39.74 26.82 45.71
CA THR A 2 39.48 27.02 44.28
C THR A 2 38.49 25.94 43.80
N SER A 3 37.94 26.09 42.59
CA SER A 3 37.13 25.05 41.93
C SER A 3 37.98 23.96 41.24
N PHE A 4 39.30 24.06 41.34
CA PHE A 4 40.27 23.20 40.68
C PHE A 4 40.68 22.04 41.57
N ARG A 5 40.96 20.88 40.96
CA ARG A 5 41.25 19.63 41.68
C ARG A 5 42.73 19.23 41.65
N ASN A 6 43.51 19.58 40.63
CA ASN A 6 44.94 19.22 40.60
C ASN A 6 45.82 20.42 40.19
N VAL A 7 47.12 20.32 40.44
CA VAL A 7 48.14 21.27 39.96
C VAL A 7 49.15 20.53 39.10
N LEU A 8 49.76 21.22 38.14
CA LEU A 8 50.72 20.58 37.23
C LEU A 8 52.09 20.32 37.88
N SER A 9 52.43 21.08 38.91
CA SER A 9 53.69 21.08 39.64
C SER A 9 53.52 21.81 40.99
N GLY A 10 54.53 21.71 41.87
CA GLY A 10 54.63 22.53 43.09
C GLY A 10 54.40 21.79 44.41
N VAL A 11 53.98 20.51 44.42
CA VAL A 11 53.96 19.74 45.69
C VAL A 11 55.40 19.43 46.11
N TYR A 12 55.82 19.98 47.25
CA TYR A 12 57.16 19.74 47.83
C TYR A 12 57.12 18.70 48.96
N ARG A 13 56.00 18.59 49.69
CA ARG A 13 55.89 17.70 50.86
C ARG A 13 54.49 17.12 51.01
N SER A 14 54.40 15.80 50.96
CA SER A 14 53.15 15.06 51.18
C SER A 14 53.17 14.30 52.51
N VAL A 15 52.13 14.47 53.32
CA VAL A 15 51.90 13.72 54.57
C VAL A 15 50.71 12.78 54.36
N VAL A 16 50.89 11.49 54.64
CA VAL A 16 49.90 10.44 54.43
C VAL A 16 49.29 10.04 55.78
N LEU A 17 47.96 10.04 55.87
CA LEU A 17 47.19 9.80 57.10
C LEU A 17 46.07 8.79 56.80
N SER A 18 45.74 7.90 57.75
CA SER A 18 44.60 6.99 57.58
C SER A 18 43.28 7.70 57.91
N ALA A 19 42.27 7.53 57.07
CA ALA A 19 40.91 8.01 57.34
C ALA A 19 40.25 7.27 58.51
N ALA A 20 40.80 6.13 58.95
CA ALA A 20 40.37 5.42 60.15
C ALA A 20 40.82 6.09 61.47
N SER A 21 41.74 7.06 61.42
CA SER A 21 42.28 7.74 62.62
C SER A 21 42.13 9.28 62.63
N ALA A 22 41.74 9.91 61.53
CA ALA A 22 41.45 11.35 61.45
C ALA A 22 40.39 11.67 60.39
N SER A 23 39.52 12.65 60.65
CA SER A 23 38.55 13.10 59.63
C SER A 23 39.19 14.05 58.61
N LEU A 24 38.57 14.21 57.44
CA LEU A 24 38.97 15.20 56.44
C LEU A 24 39.07 16.63 57.02
N THR A 25 38.21 16.98 57.98
CA THR A 25 38.22 18.28 58.65
C THR A 25 39.44 18.44 59.56
N ASP A 26 39.83 17.40 60.30
CA ASP A 26 41.00 17.40 61.18
C ASP A 26 42.28 17.51 60.34
N VAL A 27 42.37 16.73 59.25
CA VAL A 27 43.49 16.78 58.32
C VAL A 27 43.56 18.13 57.61
N GLN A 28 42.43 18.73 57.21
CA GLN A 28 42.40 20.09 56.66
C GLN A 28 42.94 21.12 57.66
N LEU A 29 42.58 21.01 58.95
CA LEU A 29 43.07 21.91 60.00
C LEU A 29 44.57 21.71 60.23
N PHE A 30 45.04 20.46 60.24
CA PHE A 30 46.45 20.09 60.32
C PHE A 30 47.27 20.63 59.14
N CYS A 31 46.78 20.49 57.90
CA CYS A 31 47.42 21.07 56.72
C CYS A 31 47.51 22.59 56.85
N ARG A 32 46.41 23.26 57.22
CA ARG A 32 46.38 24.72 57.36
C ARG A 32 47.32 25.22 58.46
N GLN A 33 47.39 24.52 59.60
CA GLN A 33 48.33 24.86 60.68
C GLN A 33 49.79 24.64 60.27
N THR A 34 50.10 23.51 59.63
CA THR A 34 51.45 23.19 59.16
C THR A 34 51.90 24.21 58.11
N CYS A 35 51.05 24.51 57.14
CA CYS A 35 51.28 25.50 56.11
C CYS A 35 51.50 26.91 56.71
N SER A 36 50.66 27.32 57.68
CA SER A 36 50.82 28.62 58.38
C SER A 36 52.09 28.76 59.24
N ARG A 37 52.88 27.69 59.40
CA ARG A 37 54.15 27.66 60.14
C ARG A 37 55.36 27.45 59.24
N ASP A 38 55.15 27.15 57.96
CA ASP A 38 56.19 26.90 56.97
C ASP A 38 56.19 28.06 55.96
N SER A 39 57.24 28.86 55.97
CA SER A 39 57.38 30.05 55.11
C SER A 39 57.43 29.73 53.63
N CYS A 40 57.64 28.46 53.27
CA CYS A 40 57.63 27.98 51.88
C CYS A 40 56.27 27.37 51.48
N CYS A 41 55.25 27.42 52.34
CA CYS A 41 53.96 26.81 52.04
C CYS A 41 52.96 27.83 51.44
N ASP A 42 52.85 27.79 50.12
CA ASP A 42 51.96 28.62 49.31
C ASP A 42 50.56 28.01 49.16
N GLY A 43 50.30 26.88 49.80
CA GLY A 43 49.03 26.18 49.73
C GLY A 43 49.13 24.70 50.06
N PHE A 44 48.01 23.99 49.93
CA PHE A 44 47.99 22.55 50.02
C PHE A 44 46.88 21.93 49.18
N ILE A 45 47.14 20.73 48.66
CA ILE A 45 46.13 19.81 48.16
C ILE A 45 45.69 18.93 49.33
N LEU A 46 44.38 18.86 49.56
CA LEU A 46 43.79 17.85 50.44
C LEU A 46 43.07 16.84 49.55
N SER A 47 43.51 15.58 49.54
CA SER A 47 42.84 14.50 48.84
C SER A 47 42.56 13.30 49.74
N GLN A 48 41.53 12.52 49.39
CA GLN A 48 41.20 11.25 50.00
C GLN A 48 41.10 10.20 48.90
N MET A 49 41.71 9.04 49.14
CA MET A 49 41.71 7.88 48.26
C MET A 49 41.01 6.70 48.93
N ALA A 50 40.30 5.89 48.16
CA ALA A 50 39.47 4.78 48.65
C ALA A 50 40.27 3.56 49.16
N LEU A 51 41.60 3.62 49.11
CA LEU A 51 42.51 2.51 49.43
C LEU A 51 42.50 2.17 50.93
N ASP A 52 42.47 0.88 51.25
CA ASP A 52 42.66 0.26 52.57
C ASP A 52 41.95 0.97 53.75
N GLY A 53 40.64 1.16 53.60
CA GLY A 53 39.79 1.83 54.62
C GLY A 53 39.76 3.35 54.51
N GLY A 54 40.42 3.91 53.50
CA GLY A 54 40.51 5.33 53.22
C GLY A 54 41.85 5.91 53.67
N THR A 55 42.52 6.62 52.75
CA THR A 55 43.80 7.31 53.01
C THR A 55 43.66 8.77 52.63
N ILE A 56 44.04 9.68 53.53
CA ILE A 56 43.98 11.14 53.33
C ILE A 56 45.40 11.68 53.13
N PHE A 57 45.63 12.40 52.05
CA PHE A 57 46.88 13.07 51.74
C PHE A 57 46.78 14.56 52.04
N CYS A 58 47.77 15.05 52.79
CA CYS A 58 48.00 16.45 53.08
C CYS A 58 49.26 16.89 52.33
N SER A 59 49.11 17.42 51.12
CA SER A 59 50.21 17.71 50.20
C SER A 59 50.47 19.21 50.14
N LEU A 60 51.47 19.67 50.90
CA LEU A 60 51.90 21.06 50.93
C LEU A 60 52.52 21.45 49.59
N MET A 61 52.16 22.64 49.12
CA MET A 61 52.60 23.20 47.84
C MET A 61 53.46 24.42 48.06
N SER A 62 54.46 24.58 47.20
CA SER A 62 55.18 25.82 46.97
C SER A 62 55.12 26.12 45.47
N TYR A 63 54.87 27.38 45.13
CA TYR A 63 54.93 27.91 43.76
C TYR A 63 54.22 27.06 42.68
N PRO A 64 52.91 26.77 42.81
CA PRO A 64 52.18 25.94 41.84
C PRO A 64 51.97 26.68 40.51
N ASP A 65 52.53 26.14 39.42
CA ASP A 65 52.59 26.84 38.12
C ASP A 65 51.22 27.15 37.51
N VAL A 66 50.30 26.20 37.58
CA VAL A 66 49.00 26.19 36.90
C VAL A 66 48.02 25.35 37.68
N LEU A 67 46.79 25.83 37.85
CA LEU A 67 45.67 25.02 38.33
C LEU A 67 44.97 24.32 37.16
N ILE A 68 44.73 23.02 37.30
CA ILE A 68 44.10 22.16 36.28
C ILE A 68 42.88 21.41 36.86
N CYS A 69 42.04 20.85 35.97
CA CYS A 69 40.86 20.06 36.33
C CYS A 69 39.83 20.90 37.14
N ASN A 70 39.26 21.93 36.51
CA ASN A 70 38.18 22.74 37.06
C ASN A 70 36.88 21.90 37.15
N ALA A 71 36.22 21.88 38.31
CA ALA A 71 35.04 21.06 38.59
C ALA A 71 33.81 21.37 37.71
N ASN A 72 33.81 22.51 37.02
CA ASN A 72 32.72 22.95 36.13
C ASN A 72 33.09 22.87 34.63
N GLY A 73 34.26 22.35 34.28
CA GLY A 73 34.74 22.23 32.88
C GLY A 73 34.38 20.90 32.22
N TRP A 74 34.58 20.82 30.90
CA TRP A 74 34.42 19.57 30.15
C TRP A 74 35.55 18.57 30.46
N SER A 75 35.21 17.29 30.59
CA SER A 75 36.16 16.19 30.82
C SER A 75 36.27 15.32 29.58
N PRO A 76 37.49 14.95 29.14
CA PRO A 76 37.69 14.18 27.91
C PRO A 76 37.33 12.70 28.05
N THR A 77 37.33 12.00 26.91
CA THR A 77 37.14 10.56 26.79
C THR A 77 38.31 9.74 27.35
N PRO A 78 38.12 8.43 27.66
CA PRO A 78 39.01 7.65 28.55
C PRO A 78 40.40 7.25 28.00
N ALA A 79 40.90 7.94 26.98
CA ALA A 79 42.14 7.61 26.28
C ALA A 79 42.99 8.85 25.94
N SER A 80 42.76 9.97 26.64
CA SER A 80 43.55 11.20 26.49
C SER A 80 44.51 11.39 27.66
N VAL A 81 45.68 11.98 27.38
CA VAL A 81 46.72 12.26 28.40
C VAL A 81 46.21 13.18 29.52
N ILE A 82 45.16 13.97 29.29
CA ILE A 82 44.54 14.80 30.33
C ILE A 82 43.72 13.98 31.34
N ASP A 83 43.11 12.85 30.94
CA ASP A 83 42.40 11.99 31.89
C ASP A 83 43.38 11.35 32.88
N ASP A 84 44.54 10.89 32.38
CA ASP A 84 45.69 10.46 33.20
C ASP A 84 46.20 11.58 34.12
N MET A 85 46.25 12.84 33.69
CA MET A 85 46.69 13.96 34.53
C MET A 85 45.64 14.44 35.55
N CYS A 86 44.34 14.26 35.27
CA CYS A 86 43.26 14.69 36.16
C CYS A 86 42.82 13.62 37.18
N LYS A 87 42.88 12.33 36.81
CA LYS A 87 42.73 11.22 37.77
C LYS A 87 44.05 10.91 38.47
N GLY A 88 45.16 11.06 37.76
CA GLY A 88 46.52 10.86 38.25
C GLY A 88 47.03 9.42 38.19
N VAL A 89 46.17 8.41 38.03
CA VAL A 89 46.46 6.99 38.32
C VAL A 89 46.75 6.16 37.07
N SER A 90 47.86 5.43 37.08
CA SER A 90 48.17 4.33 36.17
C SER A 90 48.31 3.00 36.93
N TYR A 91 48.09 1.88 36.24
CA TYR A 91 48.21 0.53 36.82
C TYR A 91 48.95 -0.41 35.86
N ASP A 92 49.99 -1.09 36.35
CA ASP A 92 50.69 -2.14 35.63
C ASP A 92 50.17 -3.52 36.06
N GLU A 93 49.47 -4.21 35.15
CA GLU A 93 48.91 -5.54 35.39
C GLU A 93 49.98 -6.63 35.65
N LYS A 94 51.21 -6.45 35.16
CA LYS A 94 52.30 -7.43 35.30
C LYS A 94 52.97 -7.30 36.66
N GLU A 95 53.28 -6.07 37.07
CA GLU A 95 53.89 -5.77 38.37
C GLU A 95 52.87 -5.77 39.52
N LYS A 96 51.56 -5.68 39.22
CA LYS A 96 50.46 -5.42 40.18
C LYS A 96 50.66 -4.15 41.00
N MET A 97 51.38 -3.19 40.41
CA MET A 97 51.70 -1.91 40.97
C MET A 97 50.78 -0.85 40.38
N PHE A 98 50.09 -0.08 41.22
CA PHE A 98 49.54 1.19 40.80
C PHE A 98 50.58 2.29 41.05
N SER A 99 50.57 3.32 40.21
CA SER A 99 51.23 4.58 40.51
C SER A 99 50.28 5.73 40.29
N PHE A 100 50.36 6.78 41.10
CA PHE A 100 49.56 7.99 40.89
C PHE A 100 50.36 9.27 41.07
N THR A 101 50.00 10.30 40.29
CA THR A 101 50.69 11.60 40.29
C THR A 101 49.86 12.67 40.99
N LEU A 102 50.39 13.28 42.05
CA LEU A 102 49.75 14.35 42.82
C LEU A 102 50.67 15.58 42.84
N GLY A 103 50.28 16.64 42.14
CA GLY A 103 51.04 17.89 42.06
C GLY A 103 52.49 17.79 41.55
N GLY A 104 52.76 16.79 40.71
CA GLY A 104 54.08 16.49 40.14
C GLY A 104 54.89 15.41 40.88
N GLN A 105 54.46 14.96 42.07
CA GLN A 105 55.07 13.82 42.76
C GLN A 105 54.36 12.51 42.38
N VAL A 106 55.12 11.48 42.01
CA VAL A 106 54.60 10.13 41.71
C VAL A 106 54.73 9.25 42.96
N PHE A 107 53.61 8.64 43.35
CA PHE A 107 53.51 7.66 44.43
C PHE A 107 53.20 6.29 43.83
N SER A 108 53.70 5.21 44.42
CA SER A 108 53.45 3.84 43.93
C SER A 108 53.16 2.87 45.07
N GLY A 109 52.32 1.86 44.81
CA GLY A 109 51.96 0.82 45.77
C GLY A 109 51.45 -0.45 45.11
N SER A 110 51.47 -1.57 45.84
CA SER A 110 51.07 -2.89 45.38
C SER A 110 49.77 -3.34 46.06
N MET A 111 48.85 -3.95 45.30
CA MET A 111 47.55 -4.42 45.81
C MET A 111 47.07 -5.71 45.15
N SER A 112 46.12 -6.39 45.79
CA SER A 112 45.36 -7.49 45.20
C SER A 112 44.25 -6.97 44.26
N ALA A 113 44.07 -7.62 43.11
CA ALA A 113 43.25 -7.13 42.01
C ALA A 113 41.72 -7.16 42.25
N SER A 114 41.24 -7.50 43.45
CA SER A 114 39.81 -7.68 43.74
C SER A 114 38.99 -6.39 43.95
N HIS A 115 39.64 -5.22 43.98
CA HIS A 115 39.00 -3.93 44.30
C HIS A 115 39.26 -2.79 43.30
N LEU A 116 39.80 -3.09 42.11
CA LEU A 116 40.05 -2.09 41.06
C LEU A 116 38.77 -1.64 40.35
N ASN A 117 38.03 -0.71 40.96
CA ASN A 117 37.04 0.10 40.27
C ASN A 117 37.59 1.53 40.03
N LEU A 118 38.40 1.67 38.97
CA LEU A 118 39.20 2.86 38.65
C LEU A 118 38.42 4.18 38.53
N GLN A 119 37.07 4.12 38.42
CA GLN A 119 36.23 5.32 38.38
C GLN A 119 36.18 6.08 39.71
N ASN A 120 36.42 5.43 40.86
CA ASN A 120 36.25 5.99 42.20
C ASN A 120 37.52 5.91 43.08
N PHE A 121 38.71 6.02 42.48
CA PHE A 121 39.98 5.92 43.23
C PHE A 121 40.17 7.07 44.24
N THR A 122 39.87 8.31 43.84
CA THR A 122 39.88 9.52 44.68
C THR A 122 38.46 9.93 45.04
N THR A 123 38.11 9.88 46.34
CA THR A 123 36.77 10.19 46.86
C THR A 123 36.55 11.68 47.14
N PHE A 124 37.63 12.41 47.41
CA PHE A 124 37.64 13.86 47.61
C PHE A 124 38.99 14.42 47.17
N GLN A 125 39.02 15.58 46.50
CA GLN A 125 40.27 16.29 46.21
C GLN A 125 40.01 17.78 45.97
N GLN A 126 40.66 18.66 46.73
CA GLN A 126 40.53 20.12 46.56
C GLN A 126 41.76 20.92 47.01
N ILE A 127 41.95 22.08 46.37
CA ILE A 127 43.10 22.97 46.53
C ILE A 127 42.80 24.21 47.40
N TYR A 128 43.80 24.55 48.23
CA TYR A 128 43.87 25.75 49.08
C TYR A 128 45.20 26.47 48.79
N LEU A 129 45.22 27.80 48.73
CA LEU A 129 46.37 28.62 48.31
C LEU A 129 46.57 29.84 49.23
N TRP A 130 47.82 30.27 49.43
CA TRP A 130 48.20 31.42 50.26
C TRP A 130 49.63 31.96 49.95
N ARG A 131 49.74 32.92 49.00
CA ARG A 131 51.00 33.55 48.49
C ARG A 131 51.86 32.64 47.55
N GLY A 132 53.06 33.09 47.16
CA GLY A 132 53.92 32.44 46.13
C GLY A 132 54.95 33.36 45.44
N GLU A 133 55.96 32.78 44.77
CA GLU A 133 57.04 33.45 44.00
C GLU A 133 57.76 32.49 42.98
N LEU A 134 57.80 32.84 41.68
CA LEU A 134 58.83 32.46 40.66
C LEU A 134 59.00 30.96 40.26
N SER A 135 58.93 30.57 38.97
CA SER A 135 59.99 30.80 37.95
C SER A 135 59.63 30.28 36.52
N HIS A 136 60.27 30.79 35.46
CA HIS A 136 59.86 30.77 34.02
C HIS A 136 59.89 29.44 33.21
N ILE A 137 59.37 29.49 31.96
CA ILE A 137 59.81 28.75 30.74
C ILE A 137 59.27 29.41 29.44
N SER A 138 59.77 29.05 28.24
CA SER A 138 59.98 29.94 27.07
C SER A 138 59.04 29.81 25.83
N TYR A 139 59.28 30.68 24.83
CA TYR A 139 58.47 30.98 23.63
C TYR A 139 58.71 30.10 22.38
N SER A 140 57.63 29.66 21.72
CA SER A 140 57.63 29.31 20.28
C SER A 140 56.24 29.23 19.60
N THR A 141 55.11 29.14 20.33
CA THR A 141 53.83 28.65 19.75
C THR A 141 52.90 29.71 19.14
N LYS A 142 53.31 30.98 19.02
CA LYS A 142 52.40 32.10 18.69
C LYS A 142 51.91 32.09 17.22
N ASP A 143 52.69 31.54 16.30
CA ASP A 143 52.47 31.66 14.85
C ASP A 143 51.36 30.75 14.29
N LEU A 144 50.78 29.87 15.11
CA LEU A 144 49.67 28.98 14.75
C LEU A 144 48.28 29.59 14.94
N PHE A 145 48.19 30.88 15.30
CA PHE A 145 46.96 31.54 15.71
C PHE A 145 46.83 32.95 15.13
N TYR A 146 45.59 33.39 14.89
CA TYR A 146 45.28 34.78 14.55
C TYR A 146 44.30 35.38 15.57
N LEU A 147 44.35 36.70 15.75
CA LEU A 147 43.43 37.43 16.63
C LEU A 147 42.10 37.65 15.90
N MET A 148 40.98 37.35 16.56
CA MET A 148 39.65 37.63 16.02
C MET A 148 39.23 39.09 16.28
N ASP A 149 38.44 39.65 15.36
CA ASP A 149 37.79 40.94 15.55
C ASP A 149 36.48 40.76 16.35
N ASN A 150 36.37 41.51 17.46
CA ASN A 150 35.19 41.53 18.33
C ASN A 150 33.90 41.94 17.60
N SER A 151 33.97 42.58 16.43
CA SER A 151 32.78 42.90 15.61
C SER A 151 31.99 41.66 15.13
N ARG A 152 32.62 40.47 15.13
CA ARG A 152 32.03 39.21 14.61
C ARG A 152 31.52 38.26 15.70
N ILE A 153 31.66 38.64 16.97
CA ILE A 153 31.42 37.78 18.13
C ILE A 153 30.13 38.22 18.82
N GLN A 154 29.16 37.32 18.92
CA GLN A 154 27.90 37.55 19.64
C GLN A 154 27.91 36.77 20.97
N SER A 155 27.69 37.47 22.09
CA SER A 155 27.57 36.84 23.40
C SER A 155 26.11 36.46 23.71
N ASP A 156 25.85 35.20 24.04
CA ASP A 156 24.54 34.73 24.53
C ASP A 156 24.72 33.85 25.76
N GLN A 157 24.23 34.32 26.91
CA GLN A 157 24.34 33.62 28.19
C GLN A 157 23.51 32.34 28.27
N ASN A 158 22.56 32.12 27.35
CA ASN A 158 21.80 30.87 27.24
C ASN A 158 22.48 29.84 26.32
N TYR A 159 23.53 30.21 25.59
CA TYR A 159 24.20 29.33 24.64
C TYR A 159 25.18 28.39 25.36
N SER A 160 24.82 27.11 25.44
CA SER A 160 25.61 26.07 26.11
C SER A 160 26.74 25.53 25.21
N LEU A 161 27.93 26.12 25.31
CA LEU A 161 29.15 25.67 24.65
C LEU A 161 30.11 25.02 25.67
N PRO A 162 30.65 23.81 25.43
CA PRO A 162 31.63 23.19 26.33
C PRO A 162 32.97 23.93 26.27
N TYR A 163 33.66 24.01 27.41
CA TYR A 163 34.95 24.69 27.53
C TYR A 163 35.88 24.00 28.54
N GLN A 164 37.18 24.20 28.34
CA GLN A 164 38.21 23.93 29.35
C GLN A 164 38.70 25.28 29.90
N GLN A 165 39.03 25.37 31.19
CA GLN A 165 39.47 26.62 31.81
C GLN A 165 40.64 26.41 32.76
N TYR A 166 41.61 27.31 32.71
CA TYR A 166 42.86 27.28 33.46
C TYR A 166 43.13 28.64 34.12
N TRP A 167 43.69 28.62 35.34
CA TRP A 167 44.20 29.83 35.99
C TRP A 167 45.73 29.85 35.85
N VAL A 168 46.23 30.92 35.22
CA VAL A 168 47.65 31.12 34.87
C VAL A 168 48.17 32.28 35.72
N PHE A 169 49.03 31.98 36.70
CA PHE A 169 49.42 32.96 37.71
C PHE A 169 50.39 34.02 37.17
N ARG A 170 50.07 35.30 37.43
CA ARG A 170 50.86 36.47 37.03
C ARG A 170 52.27 36.51 37.64
N GLN A 171 52.51 35.70 38.67
CA GLN A 171 53.79 35.57 39.36
C GLN A 171 54.83 34.74 38.59
N LYS A 172 54.39 33.89 37.65
CA LYS A 172 55.25 33.05 36.79
C LYS A 172 55.17 33.42 35.31
N TYR A 173 54.04 33.98 34.87
CA TYR A 173 53.79 34.35 33.49
C TYR A 173 53.43 35.85 33.39
N SER A 174 54.22 36.62 32.66
CA SER A 174 53.79 37.93 32.14
C SER A 174 52.57 37.79 31.22
N ALA A 175 51.95 38.91 30.83
CA ALA A 175 50.78 38.86 29.93
C ALA A 175 51.08 38.16 28.60
N GLU A 176 52.28 38.34 28.05
CA GLU A 176 52.69 37.67 26.80
C GLU A 176 53.04 36.20 27.01
N GLU A 177 53.70 35.83 28.11
CA GLU A 177 53.96 34.43 28.48
C GLU A 177 52.65 33.68 28.83
N ALA A 178 51.63 34.37 29.36
CA ALA A 178 50.32 33.80 29.66
C ALA A 178 49.45 33.59 28.41
N VAL A 179 49.49 34.53 27.45
CA VAL A 179 48.94 34.31 26.10
C VAL A 179 49.63 33.11 25.47
N LEU A 180 50.96 33.11 25.41
CA LEU A 180 51.76 32.01 24.88
C LEU A 180 51.35 30.67 25.51
N TRP A 181 51.32 30.57 26.84
CA TRP A 181 50.94 29.33 27.54
C TRP A 181 49.55 28.83 27.11
N CYS A 182 48.57 29.73 27.02
CA CYS A 182 47.21 29.42 26.61
C CYS A 182 47.16 28.90 25.16
N LEU A 183 47.90 29.55 24.25
CA LEU A 183 48.06 29.10 22.86
C LEU A 183 48.80 27.76 22.76
N THR A 184 49.83 27.52 23.58
CA THR A 184 50.56 26.24 23.62
C THR A 184 49.64 25.10 24.08
N ARG A 185 48.70 25.33 25.01
CA ARG A 185 47.69 24.33 25.38
C ARG A 185 46.65 24.11 24.29
N CYS A 186 46.15 25.17 23.65
CA CYS A 186 45.28 25.03 22.49
C CYS A 186 45.96 24.33 21.28
N ALA A 187 47.28 24.45 21.16
CA ALA A 187 48.07 23.72 20.17
C ALA A 187 48.18 22.22 20.49
N GLN A 188 48.30 21.85 21.76
CA GLN A 188 48.36 20.46 22.24
C GLN A 188 46.99 19.75 22.17
N GLU A 189 45.90 20.44 22.52
CA GLU A 189 44.52 19.92 22.43
C GLU A 189 43.99 19.96 20.99
N ASP A 190 44.61 19.22 20.06
CA ASP A 190 44.39 19.40 18.61
C ASP A 190 42.98 19.00 18.11
N GLU A 191 42.30 18.11 18.84
CA GLU A 191 40.93 17.67 18.53
C GLU A 191 39.84 18.54 19.20
N PHE A 192 40.12 19.13 20.37
CA PHE A 192 39.15 19.93 21.11
C PHE A 192 39.27 21.44 20.83
N CYS A 193 40.48 21.99 20.83
CA CYS A 193 40.66 23.44 20.84
C CYS A 193 40.74 24.04 19.43
N ARG A 194 39.83 24.98 19.16
CA ARG A 194 39.84 25.84 17.96
C ARG A 194 39.95 27.32 18.31
N MET A 195 39.49 27.73 19.50
CA MET A 195 39.61 29.09 20.00
C MET A 195 40.14 29.13 21.43
N ALA A 196 40.96 30.15 21.74
CA ALA A 196 41.51 30.41 23.06
C ALA A 196 41.26 31.88 23.43
N ASP A 197 40.51 32.12 24.51
CA ASP A 197 40.33 33.44 25.11
C ASP A 197 41.24 33.57 26.34
N LEU A 198 41.94 34.70 26.45
CA LEU A 198 42.66 35.08 27.67
C LEU A 198 42.03 36.33 28.28
N GLN A 199 41.46 36.16 29.47
CA GLN A 199 40.85 37.24 30.26
C GLN A 199 41.73 37.67 31.43
N ASN A 200 41.81 38.98 31.64
CA ASN A 200 42.39 39.60 32.82
C ASN A 200 41.37 39.64 33.97
N ALA A 201 41.19 38.50 34.65
CA ALA A 201 40.19 38.38 35.71
C ALA A 201 40.61 39.02 37.05
N THR A 202 41.90 38.99 37.40
CA THR A 202 42.42 39.55 38.68
C THR A 202 43.87 40.02 38.56
N ASP A 203 44.33 40.78 39.56
CA ASP A 203 45.74 41.13 39.77
C ASP A 203 46.65 39.92 40.09
N ILE A 204 46.08 38.74 40.32
CA ILE A 204 46.79 37.53 40.77
C ILE A 204 46.97 36.51 39.63
N TYR A 205 45.98 36.36 38.74
CA TYR A 205 46.00 35.39 37.64
C TYR A 205 45.22 35.86 36.41
N PHE A 206 45.66 35.38 35.25
CA PHE A 206 44.88 35.36 34.02
C PHE A 206 43.98 34.12 33.98
N VAL A 207 42.85 34.22 33.29
CA VAL A 207 41.97 33.08 32.99
C VAL A 207 42.11 32.74 31.52
N CYS A 208 42.67 31.57 31.24
CA CYS A 208 42.72 30.98 29.91
C CYS A 208 41.51 30.07 29.74
N THR A 209 40.66 30.34 28.75
CA THR A 209 39.48 29.52 28.42
C THR A 209 39.61 29.00 26.99
N LEU A 210 39.57 27.68 26.83
CA LEU A 210 39.66 27.01 25.54
C LEU A 210 38.28 26.54 25.10
N TYR A 211 37.95 26.81 23.84
CA TYR A 211 36.68 26.51 23.20
C TYR A 211 36.87 25.68 21.91
N PRO A 212 35.89 24.82 21.55
CA PRO A 212 35.79 24.24 20.22
C PRO A 212 35.31 25.30 19.21
N GLU A 213 35.09 24.88 17.96
CA GLU A 213 34.52 25.78 16.96
C GLU A 213 33.08 26.19 17.33
N ALA A 214 32.77 27.48 17.25
CA ALA A 214 31.51 28.06 17.73
C ALA A 214 30.86 28.99 16.68
N GLN A 215 31.20 28.78 15.41
CA GLN A 215 30.58 29.46 14.28
C GLN A 215 29.27 28.75 13.88
N ILE A 216 28.19 29.51 13.71
CA ILE A 216 26.86 29.03 13.32
C ILE A 216 26.48 29.70 11.99
N CYS A 217 26.07 28.91 11.00
CA CYS A 217 25.67 29.35 9.66
C CYS A 217 24.18 29.09 9.38
N ASP A 218 23.63 29.76 8.36
CA ASP A 218 22.28 29.54 7.84
C ASP A 218 22.24 28.50 6.69
N GLY A 219 21.04 27.95 6.45
CA GLY A 219 20.80 26.89 5.47
C GLY A 219 20.53 27.36 4.02
N SER A 220 20.53 28.67 3.75
CA SER A 220 20.46 29.19 2.36
C SER A 220 21.78 28.92 1.62
N ILE A 221 21.67 28.59 0.34
CA ILE A 221 22.82 28.35 -0.55
C ILE A 221 23.32 29.68 -1.16
N ASP A 222 22.44 30.68 -1.23
CA ASP A 222 22.53 31.84 -2.12
C ASP A 222 23.39 32.99 -1.57
N GLN A 223 23.81 32.92 -0.29
CA GLN A 223 24.57 33.95 0.41
C GLN A 223 25.81 33.36 1.08
N ILE A 224 26.99 33.75 0.55
CA ILE A 224 28.27 33.07 0.80
C ILE A 224 29.03 33.63 2.02
N SER A 225 28.85 34.91 2.43
CA SER A 225 29.83 35.58 3.32
C SER A 225 29.33 36.44 4.48
N GLU A 226 28.02 36.56 4.77
CA GLU A 226 27.53 37.51 5.81
C GLU A 226 26.73 36.88 6.98
N ASN A 227 26.20 35.66 6.83
CA ASN A 227 25.27 35.08 7.83
C ASN A 227 25.91 34.12 8.85
N CYS A 228 27.18 33.73 8.68
CA CYS A 228 27.88 32.84 9.63
C CYS A 228 28.50 33.64 10.79
N ARG A 229 28.01 33.44 12.03
CA ARG A 229 28.41 34.21 13.24
C ARG A 229 29.05 33.34 14.31
N THR A 230 30.03 33.87 15.03
CA THR A 230 30.62 33.19 16.21
C THR A 230 29.82 33.53 17.46
N VAL A 231 29.31 32.53 18.16
CA VAL A 231 28.50 32.70 19.38
C VAL A 231 29.22 32.12 20.59
N LEU A 232 29.40 32.92 21.65
CA LEU A 232 30.08 32.50 22.88
C LEU A 232 29.21 32.75 24.13
N PRO A 233 29.36 31.97 25.23
CA PRO A 233 28.58 32.15 26.45
C PRO A 233 28.86 33.47 27.18
N GLN A 234 30.04 34.05 26.96
CA GLN A 234 30.51 35.31 27.54
C GLN A 234 31.29 36.09 26.47
N GLN A 235 31.36 37.41 26.60
CA GLN A 235 32.12 38.24 25.67
C GLN A 235 33.64 38.13 25.99
N PRO A 236 34.47 37.66 25.05
CA PRO A 236 35.90 37.45 25.29
C PRO A 236 36.66 38.76 25.39
N GLN A 237 37.82 38.75 26.05
CA GLN A 237 38.71 39.91 26.08
C GLN A 237 39.75 39.86 24.95
N THR A 238 40.30 38.67 24.68
CA THR A 238 41.38 38.49 23.70
C THR A 238 41.24 37.11 23.05
N LEU A 239 40.38 37.01 22.04
CA LEU A 239 40.07 35.74 21.38
C LEU A 239 41.05 35.44 20.23
N TYR A 240 41.80 34.36 20.38
CA TYR A 240 42.68 33.81 19.34
C TYR A 240 42.03 32.59 18.70
N HIS A 241 42.04 32.52 17.37
CA HIS A 241 41.53 31.38 16.60
C HIS A 241 42.70 30.60 15.98
N LYS A 242 42.63 29.27 16.05
CA LYS A 242 43.68 28.33 15.63
C LYS A 242 43.66 28.17 14.11
N ILE A 243 44.77 28.53 13.45
CA ILE A 243 44.90 28.40 12.00
C ILE A 243 44.81 26.91 11.64
N VAL A 244 43.80 26.56 10.82
CA VAL A 244 43.57 25.17 10.40
C VAL A 244 44.60 24.78 9.35
N THR A 245 45.71 24.18 9.80
CA THR A 245 46.74 23.60 8.92
C THR A 245 46.24 22.29 8.30
N LEU A 246 45.58 22.39 7.14
CA LEU A 246 45.14 21.23 6.37
C LEU A 246 46.34 20.33 6.01
N LYS A 247 46.25 19.03 6.31
CA LYS A 247 47.31 18.06 6.00
C LYS A 247 47.38 17.81 4.48
N SER A 248 48.51 17.30 4.00
CA SER A 248 48.73 17.01 2.57
C SER A 248 47.91 15.83 2.04
N SER A 249 47.40 14.97 2.92
CA SER A 249 46.56 13.81 2.58
C SER A 249 45.18 13.90 3.24
N VAL A 250 44.16 13.48 2.49
CA VAL A 250 42.81 13.18 2.98
C VAL A 250 42.87 12.00 3.96
N LYS A 251 42.04 12.00 5.01
CA LYS A 251 41.90 10.93 6.01
C LYS A 251 40.69 10.02 5.76
N SER A 252 39.55 10.58 5.34
CA SER A 252 38.29 9.82 5.15
C SER A 252 37.99 9.65 3.67
N PHE A 253 37.50 8.48 3.26
CA PHE A 253 37.01 8.30 1.88
C PHE A 253 35.57 8.81 1.76
N TYR A 254 35.41 10.00 1.16
CA TYR A 254 34.11 10.62 0.98
C TYR A 254 33.41 10.06 -0.26
N THR A 255 32.35 9.27 -0.05
CA THR A 255 31.56 8.72 -1.15
C THR A 255 30.60 9.76 -1.72
N ARG A 256 30.70 10.07 -3.03
CA ARG A 256 29.69 10.88 -3.73
C ARG A 256 28.38 10.13 -3.67
N VAL A 257 27.40 10.67 -2.96
CA VAL A 257 26.08 10.03 -2.87
C VAL A 257 25.39 10.20 -4.24
N PRO A 258 24.85 9.13 -4.84
CA PRO A 258 24.41 9.13 -6.25
C PRO A 258 23.02 9.76 -6.41
N PHE A 259 22.74 10.84 -5.67
CA PHE A 259 21.41 11.41 -5.44
C PHE A 259 21.39 12.90 -5.80
N GLN A 260 20.44 13.31 -6.66
CA GLN A 260 20.40 14.67 -7.20
C GLN A 260 19.82 15.73 -6.24
N LYS A 261 19.05 15.33 -5.22
CA LYS A 261 18.40 16.28 -4.29
C LYS A 261 18.57 15.89 -2.83
N VAL A 262 18.91 16.88 -2.02
CA VAL A 262 19.17 16.76 -0.58
C VAL A 262 18.38 17.83 0.17
N THR A 263 17.73 17.46 1.29
CA THR A 263 16.87 18.39 2.07
C THR A 263 17.04 18.22 3.57
N GLY A 264 16.89 19.31 4.32
CA GLY A 264 17.09 19.32 5.79
C GLY A 264 18.56 19.35 6.22
N ILE A 265 19.44 19.90 5.38
CA ILE A 265 20.88 20.02 5.66
C ILE A 265 21.16 20.94 6.86
N SER A 266 22.23 20.64 7.60
CA SER A 266 22.78 21.52 8.63
C SER A 266 24.19 21.94 8.21
N VAL A 267 24.36 23.22 7.85
CA VAL A 267 25.60 23.78 7.30
C VAL A 267 26.51 24.27 8.43
N ARG A 268 27.77 23.86 8.39
CA ARG A 268 28.77 24.09 9.44
C ARG A 268 29.82 25.12 9.04
N ASN A 269 30.25 25.13 7.79
CA ASN A 269 31.06 26.19 7.19
C ASN A 269 30.71 26.35 5.70
N LYS A 270 30.94 27.54 5.13
CA LYS A 270 30.79 27.85 3.70
C LYS A 270 32.10 28.45 3.17
N THR A 271 32.66 27.87 2.11
CA THR A 271 33.98 28.25 1.59
C THR A 271 33.95 28.48 0.08
N ASP A 272 34.34 29.68 -0.37
CA ASP A 272 34.52 30.00 -1.79
C ASP A 272 35.80 29.33 -2.33
N MET A 273 35.63 28.47 -3.32
CA MET A 273 36.72 27.74 -4.00
C MET A 273 36.97 28.25 -5.43
N SER A 274 36.27 29.30 -5.88
CA SER A 274 36.29 29.81 -7.27
C SER A 274 37.66 30.33 -7.75
N ARG A 275 38.64 30.47 -6.85
CA ARG A 275 40.02 30.88 -7.15
C ARG A 275 41.00 29.72 -7.38
N LYS A 276 40.51 28.47 -7.39
CA LYS A 276 41.31 27.24 -7.48
C LYS A 276 40.84 26.39 -8.66
N ALA A 277 41.68 25.47 -9.14
CA ALA A 277 41.22 24.44 -10.07
C ALA A 277 40.17 23.56 -9.40
N VAL A 278 39.22 23.01 -10.17
CA VAL A 278 38.07 22.26 -9.63
C VAL A 278 38.53 21.03 -8.83
N SER A 279 39.60 20.36 -9.28
CA SER A 279 40.28 19.29 -8.54
C SER A 279 40.77 19.74 -7.17
N ASP A 280 41.45 20.88 -7.13
CA ASP A 280 42.19 21.34 -5.95
C ASP A 280 41.23 21.88 -4.90
N GLY A 281 40.17 22.56 -5.34
CA GLY A 281 39.03 22.96 -4.50
C GLY A 281 38.24 21.77 -3.96
N PHE A 282 38.07 20.70 -4.76
CA PHE A 282 37.43 19.47 -4.31
C PHE A 282 38.26 18.76 -3.21
N PHE A 283 39.54 18.47 -3.48
CA PHE A 283 40.44 17.87 -2.50
C PHE A 283 40.64 18.76 -1.27
N GLU A 284 40.45 20.07 -1.37
CA GLU A 284 40.41 20.96 -0.20
C GLU A 284 39.10 20.85 0.59
N CYS A 285 37.95 20.69 -0.08
CA CYS A 285 36.67 20.47 0.59
C CYS A 285 36.66 19.16 1.42
N GLU A 286 37.24 18.08 0.89
CA GLU A 286 37.48 16.84 1.65
C GLU A 286 38.35 17.08 2.89
N ARG A 287 39.47 17.80 2.72
CA ARG A 287 40.39 18.12 3.83
C ARG A 287 39.76 19.06 4.87
N TRP A 288 38.87 19.97 4.47
CA TRP A 288 38.10 20.80 5.40
C TRP A 288 37.17 19.95 6.27
N CYS A 289 36.54 18.92 5.70
CA CYS A 289 35.71 17.99 6.48
C CYS A 289 36.56 17.07 7.38
N ASP A 290 37.75 16.65 6.95
CA ASP A 290 38.69 15.84 7.77
C ASP A 290 39.44 16.60 8.87
N ALA A 291 39.45 17.93 8.79
CA ALA A 291 39.96 18.82 9.83
C ALA A 291 38.90 19.14 10.91
N ASP A 292 37.65 18.74 10.70
CA ASP A 292 36.51 19.11 11.53
C ASP A 292 35.87 17.85 12.17
N PRO A 293 36.11 17.58 13.46
CA PRO A 293 35.71 16.32 14.11
C PRO A 293 34.21 15.98 14.06
N CYS A 294 33.34 16.95 13.83
CA CYS A 294 31.89 16.73 13.74
C CYS A 294 31.35 16.84 12.30
N CYS A 295 32.21 16.93 11.29
CA CYS A 295 31.78 16.99 9.90
C CYS A 295 31.26 15.62 9.43
N THR A 296 29.94 15.53 9.26
CA THR A 296 29.23 14.36 8.71
C THR A 296 29.46 14.18 7.21
N GLY A 297 29.98 15.20 6.53
CA GLY A 297 30.28 15.19 5.11
C GLY A 297 30.13 16.59 4.50
N PHE A 298 30.03 16.69 3.17
CA PHE A 298 30.03 17.99 2.50
C PHE A 298 29.20 18.03 1.20
N GLY A 299 28.89 19.23 0.75
CA GLY A 299 28.36 19.52 -0.59
C GLY A 299 29.37 20.37 -1.37
N PHE A 300 29.58 20.03 -2.65
CA PHE A 300 30.48 20.75 -3.55
C PHE A 300 29.76 21.01 -4.88
N PHE A 301 29.55 22.27 -5.25
CA PHE A 301 28.69 22.65 -6.37
C PHE A 301 29.05 23.99 -7.01
N ASN A 302 28.48 24.23 -8.19
CA ASN A 302 28.53 25.47 -8.95
C ASN A 302 27.21 26.25 -8.75
N ASP A 303 27.28 27.46 -8.19
CA ASP A 303 26.14 28.40 -8.16
C ASP A 303 25.92 28.96 -9.57
N SER A 304 24.72 28.72 -10.12
CA SER A 304 24.32 29.10 -11.48
C SER A 304 23.38 30.31 -11.53
N GLN A 305 22.94 30.88 -10.39
CA GLN A 305 22.05 32.04 -10.40
C GLN A 305 22.78 33.37 -10.64
N GLN A 306 24.09 33.43 -10.38
CA GLN A 306 24.91 34.62 -10.63
C GLN A 306 25.70 34.50 -11.95
N SER A 307 25.73 35.57 -12.73
CA SER A 307 26.40 35.64 -14.04
C SER A 307 27.93 35.62 -13.90
N GLY A 308 28.49 34.41 -13.76
CA GLY A 308 29.88 34.16 -13.40
C GLY A 308 29.93 33.14 -12.28
N GLY A 309 29.64 31.87 -12.63
CA GLY A 309 29.37 30.80 -11.67
C GLY A 309 30.50 30.58 -10.66
N ARG A 310 30.11 30.38 -9.39
CA ARG A 310 31.03 30.27 -8.26
C ARG A 310 31.04 28.85 -7.72
N ILE A 311 32.23 28.35 -7.42
CA ILE A 311 32.43 27.02 -6.83
C ILE A 311 32.38 27.16 -5.31
N VAL A 312 31.42 26.49 -4.67
CA VAL A 312 31.20 26.56 -3.23
C VAL A 312 31.39 25.17 -2.61
N CYS A 313 32.13 25.15 -1.49
CA CYS A 313 32.20 24.01 -0.57
C CYS A 313 31.34 24.33 0.67
N LEU A 314 30.43 23.42 1.03
CA LEU A 314 29.68 23.43 2.30
C LEU A 314 30.12 22.23 3.15
N THR A 315 30.73 22.43 4.31
CA THR A 315 30.87 21.34 5.30
C THR A 315 29.57 21.21 6.09
N LEU A 316 29.18 19.98 6.42
CA LEU A 316 27.83 19.67 6.90
C LEU A 316 27.87 18.93 8.25
N ASN A 317 27.12 19.47 9.20
CA ASN A 317 26.84 18.86 10.50
C ASN A 317 25.69 17.83 10.40
N SER A 318 24.94 17.83 9.29
CA SER A 318 24.08 16.74 8.84
C SER A 318 23.76 16.92 7.34
N LEU A 319 23.71 15.81 6.59
CA LEU A 319 23.24 15.79 5.20
C LEU A 319 21.74 15.60 5.04
N GLY A 320 20.96 15.45 6.11
CA GLY A 320 19.51 15.30 6.00
C GLY A 320 19.09 14.11 5.12
N ILE A 321 18.12 14.33 4.23
CA ILE A 321 17.50 13.28 3.40
C ILE A 321 17.98 13.39 1.95
N GLN A 322 18.56 12.31 1.42
CA GLN A 322 19.01 12.17 0.02
C GLN A 322 17.96 11.47 -0.84
N THR A 323 17.77 11.97 -2.06
CA THR A 323 16.72 11.51 -2.98
C THR A 323 17.14 11.56 -4.45
N CYS A 324 16.47 10.75 -5.28
CA CYS A 324 16.59 10.72 -6.75
C CYS A 324 17.94 10.20 -7.28
N ALA A 325 18.04 8.87 -7.38
CA ALA A 325 19.22 8.16 -7.85
C ALA A 325 19.51 8.35 -9.35
N GLU A 326 20.78 8.43 -9.75
CA GLU A 326 21.16 8.68 -11.15
C GLU A 326 21.13 7.44 -12.06
N GLU A 327 21.19 6.22 -11.51
CA GLU A 327 21.49 5.00 -12.30
C GLU A 327 20.27 4.17 -12.77
N THR A 328 19.09 4.28 -12.15
CA THR A 328 17.97 3.35 -12.39
C THR A 328 16.62 4.04 -12.66
N ARG A 329 16.07 3.84 -13.86
CA ARG A 329 14.69 4.19 -14.20
C ARG A 329 13.73 3.07 -13.81
N SER A 330 13.37 3.00 -12.52
CA SER A 330 12.20 2.21 -12.07
C SER A 330 10.89 2.86 -12.54
N ALA A 331 9.85 2.04 -12.75
CA ALA A 331 8.49 2.52 -13.04
C ALA A 331 7.69 2.93 -11.77
N TRP A 332 8.30 2.74 -10.60
CA TRP A 332 7.79 3.08 -9.27
C TRP A 332 8.89 3.85 -8.56
N GLN A 333 8.64 5.11 -8.22
CA GLN A 333 9.61 6.03 -7.65
C GLN A 333 9.02 6.71 -6.41
N VAL A 334 9.85 6.86 -5.38
CA VAL A 334 9.43 7.31 -4.05
C VAL A 334 9.61 8.83 -3.85
N SER A 335 10.41 9.48 -4.69
CA SER A 335 10.88 10.87 -4.51
C SER A 335 10.53 11.78 -5.69
N ASN A 336 10.29 13.07 -5.43
CA ASN A 336 10.09 14.08 -6.48
C ASN A 336 11.43 14.71 -6.90
N CYS A 337 11.83 14.47 -8.15
CA CYS A 337 13.16 14.75 -8.67
C CYS A 337 13.31 16.07 -9.45
N SER A 338 12.37 17.01 -9.29
CA SER A 338 12.43 18.34 -9.92
C SER A 338 12.88 19.41 -8.92
N SER A 339 14.06 19.99 -9.14
CA SER A 339 14.53 21.26 -8.55
C SER A 339 15.54 21.89 -9.51
N PRO A 340 15.44 23.20 -9.84
CA PRO A 340 16.36 23.86 -10.77
C PRO A 340 17.64 24.40 -10.12
N ASP A 341 17.79 24.30 -8.80
CA ASP A 341 18.55 25.28 -8.00
C ASP A 341 20.06 25.02 -7.85
N ALA A 342 20.59 23.89 -8.36
CA ALA A 342 22.04 23.58 -8.34
C ALA A 342 22.47 22.59 -9.44
N GLU A 343 23.66 22.77 -10.01
CA GLU A 343 24.19 21.91 -11.07
C GLU A 343 24.94 20.67 -10.53
N VAL A 344 24.19 19.72 -9.96
CA VAL A 344 24.76 18.51 -9.29
C VAL A 344 25.24 17.43 -10.29
N ARG A 345 25.02 17.61 -11.60
CA ARG A 345 25.15 16.55 -12.62
C ARG A 345 26.55 16.36 -13.22
N ILE A 346 27.49 17.27 -12.98
CA ILE A 346 28.83 17.25 -13.59
C ILE A 346 29.84 16.90 -12.50
N HIS A 347 30.52 15.77 -12.62
CA HIS A 347 31.60 15.39 -11.70
C HIS A 347 32.75 16.42 -11.77
N PRO A 348 33.30 16.91 -10.63
CA PRO A 348 33.17 16.38 -9.27
C PRO A 348 32.11 17.06 -8.37
N PHE A 349 31.11 17.74 -8.93
CA PHE A 349 30.02 18.31 -8.13
C PHE A 349 29.08 17.21 -7.57
N GLY A 350 28.60 17.39 -6.34
CA GLY A 350 27.85 16.37 -5.60
C GLY A 350 27.74 16.62 -4.09
N TRP A 351 27.11 15.66 -3.40
CA TRP A 351 27.02 15.58 -1.93
C TRP A 351 27.73 14.31 -1.42
N TYR A 352 28.21 14.30 -0.17
CA TYR A 352 29.14 13.29 0.36
C TYR A 352 28.91 13.05 1.87
N GLN A 353 28.85 11.80 2.41
CA GLN A 353 28.22 11.53 3.75
C GLN A 353 28.84 10.52 4.75
N LYS A 354 28.27 10.50 5.98
CA LYS A 354 28.40 9.57 7.15
C LYS A 354 27.00 9.43 7.89
N PRO A 355 26.68 8.40 8.72
CA PRO A 355 25.28 8.01 9.10
C PRO A 355 24.85 7.94 10.62
N GLU A 356 23.52 7.89 10.89
CA GLU A 356 22.77 7.37 12.09
C GLU A 356 21.22 7.53 11.85
N TYR A 357 20.21 7.15 12.67
CA TYR A 357 19.82 5.88 13.38
C TYR A 357 18.25 5.86 13.58
N LEU A 358 17.62 4.89 14.29
CA LEU A 358 16.24 4.44 13.93
C LEU A 358 15.13 4.00 14.94
N ASP A 359 14.02 3.49 14.34
CA ASP A 359 12.75 2.98 14.90
C ASP A 359 12.45 1.48 14.50
N LYS A 360 11.34 0.87 14.97
CA LYS A 360 11.16 -0.60 15.11
C LYS A 360 10.71 -1.41 13.88
N TRP A 361 11.28 -2.61 13.73
CA TRP A 361 11.03 -3.59 12.64
C TRP A 361 11.02 -5.05 13.11
N GLN A 362 10.41 -5.97 12.32
CA GLN A 362 10.45 -7.42 12.58
C GLN A 362 11.45 -8.13 11.65
N PRO A 363 12.45 -8.87 12.16
CA PRO A 363 13.29 -9.74 11.35
C PRO A 363 12.54 -11.01 10.90
N LEU A 364 12.90 -11.53 9.73
CA LEU A 364 12.42 -12.79 9.16
C LEU A 364 13.59 -13.74 8.86
N ASN A 365 13.33 -15.05 8.89
CA ASN A 365 14.31 -16.08 8.56
C ASN A 365 14.34 -16.32 7.05
N VAL A 366 15.51 -16.64 6.49
CA VAL A 366 15.70 -17.02 5.07
C VAL A 366 14.78 -18.18 4.65
N SER A 367 14.39 -19.06 5.57
CA SER A 367 13.40 -20.12 5.31
C SER A 367 11.97 -19.63 5.01
N SER A 368 11.66 -18.36 5.28
CA SER A 368 10.38 -17.70 4.98
C SER A 368 10.39 -16.89 3.68
N VAL A 369 11.36 -17.15 2.80
CA VAL A 369 11.55 -16.47 1.51
C VAL A 369 11.45 -17.45 0.34
N LEU A 370 11.01 -16.96 -0.83
CA LEU A 370 11.08 -17.67 -2.10
C LEU A 370 11.67 -16.76 -3.20
N MET A 371 12.60 -17.30 -3.99
CA MET A 371 13.27 -16.56 -5.06
C MET A 371 12.41 -16.43 -6.32
N ASP A 372 12.18 -15.21 -6.79
CA ASP A 372 11.50 -14.90 -8.05
C ASP A 372 12.22 -13.77 -8.80
N SER A 373 13.05 -14.13 -9.78
CA SER A 373 13.76 -13.18 -10.62
C SER A 373 12.84 -12.33 -11.52
N SER A 374 11.57 -12.72 -11.70
CA SER A 374 10.60 -12.00 -12.54
C SER A 374 10.02 -10.73 -11.89
N ILE A 375 10.25 -10.51 -10.59
CA ILE A 375 9.79 -9.32 -9.87
C ILE A 375 10.29 -8.04 -10.58
N SER A 376 9.36 -7.19 -11.00
CA SER A 376 9.66 -5.87 -11.59
C SER A 376 9.59 -4.72 -10.58
N ASN A 377 8.81 -4.87 -9.50
CA ASN A 377 8.61 -3.83 -8.49
C ASN A 377 9.54 -4.05 -7.29
N PHE A 378 10.73 -3.44 -7.38
CA PHE A 378 11.74 -3.38 -6.33
C PHE A 378 12.61 -2.13 -6.53
N GLU A 379 13.27 -1.66 -5.48
CA GLU A 379 14.25 -0.58 -5.51
C GLU A 379 15.53 -1.04 -4.81
N VAL A 380 16.69 -0.50 -5.19
CA VAL A 380 18.00 -0.92 -4.65
C VAL A 380 18.77 0.32 -4.20
N VAL A 381 19.29 0.28 -2.98
CA VAL A 381 20.15 1.31 -2.39
C VAL A 381 21.37 0.64 -1.76
N HIS A 382 22.55 1.18 -2.02
CA HIS A 382 23.80 0.72 -1.41
C HIS A 382 24.24 1.69 -0.33
N VAL A 383 24.43 1.18 0.89
CA VAL A 383 25.10 1.90 1.97
C VAL A 383 26.57 1.51 1.94
N SER A 384 27.49 2.46 1.72
CA SER A 384 28.92 2.12 1.71
C SER A 384 29.39 1.59 3.06
N ARG A 385 30.46 0.79 3.08
CA ARG A 385 31.08 0.36 4.34
C ARG A 385 31.92 1.46 5.01
N ASP A 386 32.38 2.45 4.26
CA ASP A 386 33.03 3.66 4.78
C ASP A 386 32.11 4.46 5.71
N ILE A 387 30.80 4.30 5.52
CA ILE A 387 29.72 4.97 6.24
C ILE A 387 29.50 4.27 7.59
N SER A 388 29.52 2.93 7.68
CA SER A 388 29.51 2.24 8.97
C SER A 388 30.24 0.90 8.98
N ASN A 389 31.27 0.80 9.83
CA ASN A 389 31.92 -0.48 10.18
C ASN A 389 30.99 -1.46 10.89
N ASP A 390 29.96 -0.97 11.58
CA ASP A 390 28.91 -1.81 12.18
C ASP A 390 27.74 -1.98 11.21
N PHE A 391 27.38 -3.24 10.94
CA PHE A 391 26.18 -3.63 10.17
C PHE A 391 24.90 -3.03 10.77
N SER A 392 24.83 -2.78 12.08
CA SER A 392 23.64 -2.19 12.71
C SER A 392 23.25 -0.86 12.07
N THR A 393 24.20 0.03 11.79
CA THR A 393 23.88 1.39 11.32
C THR A 393 23.42 1.38 9.86
N ALA A 394 24.03 0.54 9.01
CA ALA A 394 23.59 0.33 7.64
C ALA A 394 22.23 -0.40 7.56
N ARG A 395 21.98 -1.38 8.44
CA ARG A 395 20.65 -1.99 8.64
C ARG A 395 19.63 -0.90 8.90
N ASP A 396 19.88 -0.12 9.93
CA ASP A 396 18.96 0.88 10.42
C ASP A 396 18.65 1.91 9.34
N PHE A 397 19.64 2.57 8.73
CA PHE A 397 19.41 3.53 7.63
C PHE A 397 18.39 3.03 6.58
N CYS A 398 18.58 1.81 6.06
CA CYS A 398 17.70 1.24 5.05
C CYS A 398 16.28 0.99 5.56
N LEU A 399 16.14 0.60 6.82
CA LEU A 399 14.84 0.43 7.45
C LEU A 399 14.08 1.79 7.57
N SER A 400 14.75 2.94 7.73
CA SER A 400 14.08 4.26 7.71
C SER A 400 13.67 4.69 6.31
N ALA A 401 14.53 4.48 5.31
CA ALA A 401 14.19 4.74 3.91
C ALA A 401 12.90 4.01 3.50
N CYS A 402 12.72 2.76 3.94
CA CYS A 402 11.47 2.03 3.78
C CYS A 402 10.34 2.52 4.71
N SER A 403 10.62 2.90 5.97
CA SER A 403 9.62 3.46 6.88
C SER A 403 8.98 4.75 6.33
N ALA A 404 9.75 5.61 5.67
CA ALA A 404 9.28 6.86 5.08
C ALA A 404 8.22 6.64 3.97
N ASN A 405 8.33 5.56 3.20
CA ASN A 405 7.35 5.19 2.18
C ASN A 405 6.29 4.21 2.74
N GLN A 406 5.02 4.61 2.75
CA GLN A 406 3.94 3.72 3.21
C GLN A 406 3.68 2.52 2.29
N SER A 407 4.18 2.54 1.06
CA SER A 407 4.10 1.42 0.11
C SER A 407 5.33 0.50 0.11
N CYS A 408 6.32 0.76 0.99
CA CYS A 408 7.42 -0.14 1.27
C CYS A 408 7.14 -0.96 2.54
N THR A 409 7.22 -2.28 2.42
CA THR A 409 6.79 -3.24 3.47
C THR A 409 7.89 -4.22 3.86
N VAL A 410 8.82 -4.53 2.94
CA VAL A 410 9.93 -5.45 3.16
C VAL A 410 11.25 -4.77 2.78
N VAL A 411 12.24 -4.92 3.64
CA VAL A 411 13.64 -4.55 3.38
C VAL A 411 14.49 -5.81 3.47
N THR A 412 15.41 -5.99 2.52
CA THR A 412 16.40 -7.07 2.58
C THR A 412 17.79 -6.54 2.39
N LEU A 413 18.74 -7.01 3.21
CA LEU A 413 20.11 -6.55 3.22
C LEU A 413 21.08 -7.70 2.99
N GLU A 414 22.01 -7.46 2.08
CA GLU A 414 23.11 -8.38 1.76
C GLU A 414 24.46 -7.66 1.91
N MET A 415 25.42 -8.32 2.57
CA MET A 415 26.76 -7.76 2.77
C MET A 415 27.64 -8.02 1.55
N GLN A 416 27.98 -6.98 0.80
CA GLN A 416 28.96 -7.03 -0.29
C GLN A 416 30.33 -6.51 0.21
N PRO A 417 31.43 -6.75 -0.52
CA PRO A 417 32.78 -6.37 -0.04
C PRO A 417 32.92 -4.89 0.34
N SER A 418 32.36 -3.98 -0.47
CA SER A 418 32.45 -2.52 -0.33
C SER A 418 31.20 -1.86 0.26
N ALA A 419 30.04 -2.53 0.30
CA ALA A 419 28.77 -1.92 0.68
C ALA A 419 27.79 -2.94 1.28
N VAL A 420 26.83 -2.46 2.07
CA VAL A 420 25.61 -3.22 2.36
C VAL A 420 24.59 -2.87 1.28
N ARG A 421 24.17 -3.88 0.50
CA ARG A 421 23.18 -3.76 -0.56
C ARG A 421 21.80 -3.97 0.04
N CYS A 422 21.01 -2.90 0.11
CA CYS A 422 19.62 -2.93 0.53
C CYS A 422 18.71 -3.01 -0.68
N LEU A 423 17.73 -3.92 -0.63
CA LEU A 423 16.62 -3.96 -1.59
C LEU A 423 15.32 -3.69 -0.85
N PHE A 424 14.49 -2.84 -1.45
CA PHE A 424 13.18 -2.44 -0.97
C PHE A 424 12.10 -3.07 -1.84
N TYR A 425 11.09 -3.62 -1.19
CA TYR A 425 9.96 -4.25 -1.85
C TYR A 425 8.63 -3.73 -1.26
N PRO A 426 7.56 -3.69 -2.08
CA PRO A 426 6.20 -3.60 -1.56
C PRO A 426 5.84 -4.87 -0.78
N ASP A 427 4.57 -5.07 -0.44
CA ASP A 427 4.17 -6.40 0.05
C ASP A 427 4.22 -7.42 -1.09
N THR A 428 5.15 -8.37 -0.98
CA THR A 428 5.38 -9.45 -1.95
C THR A 428 5.08 -10.83 -1.35
N GLN A 429 4.23 -10.87 -0.31
CA GLN A 429 3.85 -12.11 0.36
C GLN A 429 3.07 -13.02 -0.60
N ILE A 430 3.60 -14.21 -0.88
CA ILE A 430 2.88 -15.29 -1.56
C ILE A 430 2.44 -16.32 -0.51
N CYS A 431 1.22 -16.84 -0.64
CA CYS A 431 0.66 -17.82 0.27
C CYS A 431 0.11 -19.01 -0.50
N THR A 432 0.37 -20.22 0.00
CA THR A 432 -0.31 -21.44 -0.41
C THR A 432 -1.24 -21.87 0.71
N HIS A 433 -2.54 -21.82 0.47
CA HIS A 433 -3.55 -22.23 1.45
C HIS A 433 -3.97 -23.68 1.15
N GLY A 434 -3.98 -24.53 2.18
CA GLY A 434 -4.51 -25.89 2.12
C GLY A 434 -5.37 -26.21 3.34
N MET A 435 -6.06 -27.34 3.31
CA MET A 435 -6.97 -27.74 4.41
C MET A 435 -6.24 -27.95 5.76
N GLN A 436 -4.94 -28.23 5.74
CA GLN A 436 -4.09 -28.42 6.92
C GLN A 436 -3.43 -27.11 7.43
N GLY A 437 -3.65 -25.98 6.75
CA GLY A 437 -3.08 -24.67 7.07
C GLY A 437 -2.53 -23.94 5.84
N HIS A 438 -2.02 -22.72 6.04
CA HIS A 438 -1.30 -21.97 5.03
C HIS A 438 0.20 -21.94 5.31
N SER A 439 0.98 -21.96 4.22
CA SER A 439 2.38 -21.55 4.25
C SER A 439 2.50 -20.28 3.44
N CYS A 440 3.12 -19.24 4.01
CA CYS A 440 3.40 -18.00 3.30
C CYS A 440 4.89 -17.72 3.30
N TRP A 441 5.37 -17.15 2.20
CA TRP A 441 6.74 -16.71 2.00
C TRP A 441 6.76 -15.30 1.41
N ILE A 442 7.85 -14.58 1.60
CA ILE A 442 8.12 -13.31 0.92
C ILE A 442 8.82 -13.61 -0.40
N LEU A 443 8.32 -13.08 -1.52
CA LEU A 443 9.00 -13.17 -2.81
C LEU A 443 10.13 -12.14 -2.88
N LEU A 444 11.36 -12.58 -3.14
CA LEU A 444 12.54 -11.73 -3.36
C LEU A 444 13.13 -11.92 -4.75
N LYS A 445 13.72 -10.86 -5.31
CA LYS A 445 14.39 -10.90 -6.62
C LYS A 445 15.83 -11.41 -6.52
N GLU A 446 16.52 -10.98 -5.48
CA GLU A 446 17.91 -11.34 -5.14
C GLU A 446 17.96 -11.97 -3.74
N PRO A 447 18.82 -12.97 -3.50
CA PRO A 447 18.97 -13.56 -2.17
C PRO A 447 19.60 -12.54 -1.21
N ALA A 448 19.22 -12.62 0.07
CA ALA A 448 19.72 -11.72 1.10
C ALA A 448 19.79 -12.42 2.46
N THR A 449 20.88 -12.15 3.19
CA THR A 449 21.18 -12.72 4.51
C THR A 449 20.22 -12.21 5.59
N TYR A 450 19.81 -10.94 5.51
CA TYR A 450 18.91 -10.32 6.50
C TYR A 450 17.64 -9.82 5.83
N ILE A 451 16.48 -10.27 6.32
CA ILE A 451 15.16 -9.86 5.85
C ILE A 451 14.41 -9.21 7.01
N TYR A 452 13.79 -8.05 6.75
CA TYR A 452 12.96 -7.34 7.71
C TYR A 452 11.60 -7.00 7.07
N ARG A 453 10.53 -7.14 7.86
CA ARG A 453 9.17 -6.76 7.46
C ARG A 453 8.58 -5.75 8.44
N ARG A 454 7.81 -4.81 7.90
CA ARG A 454 7.08 -3.80 8.66
C ARG A 454 5.93 -4.46 9.41
N GLN A 455 5.86 -4.28 10.73
CA GLN A 455 4.74 -4.81 11.52
C GLN A 455 3.46 -3.99 11.30
N GLY A 456 2.31 -4.65 11.39
CA GLY A 456 1.01 -4.02 11.31
C GLY A 456 0.62 -3.31 12.60
N LYS A 457 -0.20 -2.27 12.47
CA LYS A 457 -1.05 -1.82 13.58
C LYS A 457 -2.30 -2.69 13.60
N ASN A 458 -2.70 -3.18 14.78
CA ASN A 458 -4.05 -3.71 14.94
C ASN A 458 -5.05 -2.58 14.65
N LEU A 459 -5.95 -2.81 13.70
CA LEU A 459 -7.04 -1.90 13.40
C LEU A 459 -8.14 -2.11 14.45
N ASN A 460 -8.46 -1.06 15.21
CA ASN A 460 -9.80 -0.95 15.77
C ASN A 460 -10.77 -0.79 14.59
N PRO A 461 -11.97 -1.42 14.60
CA PRO A 461 -12.91 -1.38 13.49
C PRO A 461 -13.70 -0.06 13.46
N SER A 462 -12.98 1.06 13.39
CA SER A 462 -13.49 2.43 13.33
C SER A 462 -12.83 3.15 12.15
N VAL A 463 -13.62 3.61 11.17
CA VAL A 463 -13.13 4.23 9.93
C VAL A 463 -13.79 5.59 9.73
N TYR A 464 -12.99 6.64 9.64
CA TYR A 464 -13.46 7.99 9.33
C TYR A 464 -13.60 8.19 7.81
N ILE A 465 -14.77 8.66 7.38
CA ILE A 465 -15.07 9.06 6.01
C ILE A 465 -15.15 10.59 5.96
N PRO A 466 -14.24 11.29 5.26
CA PRO A 466 -14.16 12.77 5.27
C PRO A 466 -15.45 13.51 4.88
N SER A 467 -16.34 12.86 4.14
CA SER A 467 -17.60 13.40 3.64
C SER A 467 -18.84 13.04 4.48
N HIS A 468 -18.70 12.15 5.49
CA HIS A 468 -19.84 11.59 6.23
C HIS A 468 -19.62 11.41 7.75
N GLY A 469 -18.37 11.46 8.25
CA GLY A 469 -18.04 11.19 9.65
C GLY A 469 -17.59 9.75 9.90
N ASP A 470 -17.78 9.25 11.12
CA ASP A 470 -17.23 7.96 11.56
C ASP A 470 -18.14 6.77 11.24
N LEU A 471 -17.52 5.63 10.93
CA LEU A 471 -18.15 4.31 10.84
C LEU A 471 -17.69 3.42 11.99
N MET A 472 -18.63 2.91 12.77
CA MET A 472 -18.37 1.85 13.76
C MET A 472 -18.67 0.48 13.14
N GLY A 473 -17.62 -0.23 12.72
CA GLY A 473 -17.68 -1.62 12.30
C GLY A 473 -17.48 -2.59 13.47
N ARG A 474 -17.32 -3.88 13.16
CA ARG A 474 -17.01 -4.95 14.11
C ARG A 474 -15.82 -5.78 13.65
N SER A 475 -15.14 -6.44 14.58
CA SER A 475 -14.11 -7.44 14.28
C SER A 475 -14.72 -8.84 14.35
N GLN A 476 -14.59 -9.64 13.30
CA GLN A 476 -15.03 -11.05 13.28
C GLN A 476 -13.83 -11.95 12.96
N VAL A 477 -13.60 -12.96 13.80
CA VAL A 477 -12.63 -14.01 13.51
C VAL A 477 -13.35 -15.13 12.76
N ILE A 478 -12.88 -15.46 11.55
CA ILE A 478 -13.36 -16.58 10.75
C ILE A 478 -12.35 -17.72 10.72
N ARG A 479 -12.82 -18.92 10.39
CA ARG A 479 -11.99 -20.13 10.27
C ARG A 479 -11.90 -20.60 8.82
N ILE A 480 -10.69 -20.88 8.35
CA ILE A 480 -10.43 -21.49 7.03
C ILE A 480 -9.48 -22.66 7.26
N GLY A 481 -9.93 -23.89 6.96
CA GLY A 481 -9.18 -25.10 7.31
C GLY A 481 -8.97 -25.24 8.83
N LEU A 482 -7.71 -25.31 9.26
CA LEU A 482 -7.32 -25.34 10.68
C LEU A 482 -7.08 -23.96 11.30
N GLU A 483 -7.24 -22.88 10.55
CA GLU A 483 -6.68 -21.58 10.90
C GLU A 483 -7.74 -20.50 11.12
N TRP A 484 -7.37 -19.50 11.92
CA TRP A 484 -8.23 -18.37 12.27
C TRP A 484 -7.67 -17.08 11.68
N ARG A 485 -8.51 -16.31 10.98
CA ARG A 485 -8.15 -14.99 10.43
C ARG A 485 -9.15 -13.94 10.91
N ASN A 486 -8.66 -12.80 11.36
CA ASN A 486 -9.48 -11.69 11.86
C ASN A 486 -9.80 -10.71 10.72
N ILE A 487 -11.07 -10.33 10.58
CA ILE A 487 -11.59 -9.49 9.52
C ILE A 487 -12.39 -8.34 10.15
N SER A 488 -12.15 -7.11 9.70
CA SER A 488 -12.98 -5.96 10.06
C SER A 488 -14.16 -5.89 9.10
N GLN A 489 -15.37 -5.91 9.65
CA GLN A 489 -16.63 -5.89 8.92
C GLN A 489 -17.37 -4.57 9.18
N PHE A 490 -17.75 -3.88 8.11
CA PHE A 490 -18.58 -2.69 8.15
C PHE A 490 -19.84 -2.97 7.33
N LEU A 491 -20.87 -3.49 8.00
CA LEU A 491 -22.11 -3.99 7.40
C LEU A 491 -23.17 -2.88 7.37
N GLY A 492 -23.97 -2.81 6.31
CA GLY A 492 -25.12 -1.92 6.27
C GLY A 492 -24.79 -0.43 6.21
N ILE A 493 -23.77 -0.04 5.44
CA ILE A 493 -23.44 1.37 5.15
C ILE A 493 -24.33 1.85 3.99
N PRO A 494 -25.08 2.95 4.12
CA PRO A 494 -25.89 3.49 3.02
C PRO A 494 -24.98 4.14 1.97
N TYR A 495 -25.22 3.87 0.68
CA TYR A 495 -24.53 4.56 -0.41
C TYR A 495 -25.45 5.53 -1.18
N ALA A 496 -26.75 5.45 -0.95
CA ALA A 496 -27.79 6.31 -1.50
C ALA A 496 -28.94 6.45 -0.49
N ALA A 497 -29.81 7.44 -0.70
CA ALA A 497 -30.94 7.70 0.17
C ALA A 497 -32.05 6.64 0.01
N PRO A 498 -32.78 6.29 1.09
CA PRO A 498 -33.88 5.33 1.04
C PRO A 498 -34.89 5.70 -0.08
N PRO A 499 -35.18 4.82 -1.06
CA PRO A 499 -35.99 5.11 -2.23
C PRO A 499 -37.51 5.03 -1.92
N LEU A 500 -37.92 5.60 -0.79
CA LEU A 500 -39.26 5.49 -0.21
C LEU A 500 -40.21 6.60 -0.72
N ALA A 501 -41.52 6.30 -0.72
CA ALA A 501 -42.59 7.22 -1.10
C ALA A 501 -42.29 7.93 -2.43
N GLU A 502 -42.16 9.26 -2.45
CA GLU A 502 -41.88 10.01 -3.68
C GLU A 502 -40.56 9.65 -4.37
N ARG A 503 -39.59 9.05 -3.66
CA ARG A 503 -38.33 8.57 -4.24
C ARG A 503 -38.48 7.22 -4.95
N ARG A 504 -39.61 6.51 -4.78
CA ARG A 504 -39.87 5.24 -5.46
C ARG A 504 -39.88 5.43 -6.98
N PHE A 505 -39.26 4.48 -7.68
CA PHE A 505 -38.98 4.48 -9.13
C PHE A 505 -38.02 5.55 -9.65
N ARG A 506 -37.61 6.55 -8.84
CA ARG A 506 -36.64 7.57 -9.25
C ARG A 506 -35.19 7.06 -9.15
N PRO A 507 -34.24 7.66 -9.88
CA PRO A 507 -32.80 7.45 -9.67
C PRO A 507 -32.37 7.63 -8.21
N PRO A 508 -31.30 6.97 -7.75
CA PRO A 508 -30.78 7.15 -6.39
C PRO A 508 -30.30 8.58 -6.16
N GLU A 509 -30.70 9.17 -5.03
CA GLU A 509 -30.14 10.42 -4.53
C GLU A 509 -28.97 10.14 -3.57
N PRO A 510 -27.93 10.98 -3.51
CA PRO A 510 -26.89 10.89 -2.49
C PRO A 510 -27.45 10.99 -1.07
N PHE A 511 -26.83 10.29 -0.12
CA PHE A 511 -27.17 10.36 1.30
C PHE A 511 -25.94 10.58 2.15
N ALA A 512 -25.94 11.66 2.93
CA ALA A 512 -24.95 11.91 3.96
C ALA A 512 -25.57 11.66 5.33
N TRP A 513 -24.94 10.79 6.13
CA TRP A 513 -25.10 10.83 7.58
C TRP A 513 -24.16 11.88 8.18
N VAL A 514 -24.34 12.17 9.46
CA VAL A 514 -23.51 13.09 10.25
C VAL A 514 -23.16 12.36 11.56
N GLU A 515 -22.06 12.77 12.21
CA GLU A 515 -21.52 12.15 13.43
C GLU A 515 -21.00 10.72 13.21
N THR A 516 -21.80 9.69 13.54
CA THR A 516 -21.31 8.30 13.61
C THR A 516 -22.39 7.29 13.18
N TRP A 517 -22.08 6.46 12.19
CA TRP A 517 -22.98 5.40 11.72
C TRP A 517 -22.59 4.03 12.29
N ASN A 518 -23.59 3.31 12.82
CA ASN A 518 -23.43 1.93 13.27
C ASN A 518 -23.45 0.97 12.07
N ALA A 519 -22.26 0.51 11.69
CA ALA A 519 -22.01 -0.44 10.61
C ALA A 519 -21.72 -1.87 11.13
N THR A 520 -22.40 -2.32 12.20
CA THR A 520 -22.21 -3.67 12.78
C THR A 520 -23.28 -4.69 12.36
N VAL A 521 -24.33 -4.26 11.65
CA VAL A 521 -25.52 -5.06 11.33
C VAL A 521 -25.86 -4.98 9.84
N ALA A 522 -26.03 -6.14 9.20
CA ALA A 522 -26.52 -6.26 7.84
C ALA A 522 -27.96 -5.74 7.69
N ARG A 523 -28.26 -5.07 6.57
CA ARG A 523 -29.58 -4.48 6.29
C ARG A 523 -30.44 -5.42 5.44
N ALA A 524 -31.68 -5.03 5.19
CA ALA A 524 -32.61 -5.78 4.37
C ALA A 524 -32.18 -5.83 2.88
N ALA A 525 -32.52 -6.93 2.21
CA ALA A 525 -32.48 -7.03 0.75
C ALA A 525 -33.57 -6.14 0.11
N CYS A 526 -33.39 -5.80 -1.16
CA CYS A 526 -34.46 -5.23 -1.97
C CYS A 526 -35.53 -6.29 -2.27
N TRP A 527 -36.81 -5.87 -2.39
CA TRP A 527 -37.91 -6.75 -2.81
C TRP A 527 -37.65 -7.44 -4.16
N GLN A 528 -37.95 -8.74 -4.23
CA GLN A 528 -37.76 -9.61 -5.38
C GLN A 528 -39.06 -10.40 -5.71
N PRO A 529 -39.28 -10.76 -6.99
CA PRO A 529 -40.44 -11.58 -7.37
C PRO A 529 -40.46 -12.95 -6.67
N GLY A 530 -41.52 -13.23 -5.91
CA GLY A 530 -41.70 -14.48 -5.17
C GLY A 530 -41.45 -14.42 -3.66
N ASP A 531 -41.06 -13.27 -3.09
CA ASP A 531 -40.75 -13.16 -1.65
C ASP A 531 -41.94 -13.44 -0.72
N GLY A 532 -43.16 -13.07 -1.12
CA GLY A 532 -44.38 -13.22 -0.33
C GLY A 532 -44.34 -12.52 1.03
N GLU A 533 -44.71 -13.24 2.10
CA GLU A 533 -44.78 -12.71 3.48
C GLU A 533 -43.41 -12.69 4.20
N ALA A 534 -42.40 -12.16 3.53
CA ALA A 534 -41.08 -11.95 4.14
C ALA A 534 -41.12 -10.85 5.23
N PRO A 535 -40.39 -11.00 6.35
CA PRO A 535 -40.37 -10.00 7.41
C PRO A 535 -39.54 -8.77 7.02
N SER A 536 -39.94 -7.60 7.51
CA SER A 536 -39.37 -6.29 7.12
C SER A 536 -37.90 -6.07 7.51
N TYR A 537 -37.34 -6.90 8.40
CA TYR A 537 -35.91 -6.87 8.71
C TYR A 537 -35.04 -7.60 7.68
N SER A 538 -35.62 -8.54 6.91
CA SER A 538 -34.90 -9.28 5.87
C SER A 538 -35.09 -8.66 4.49
N ILE A 539 -36.27 -8.08 4.19
CA ILE A 539 -36.61 -7.50 2.88
C ILE A 539 -37.33 -6.14 3.05
N SER A 540 -36.93 -5.14 2.28
CA SER A 540 -37.42 -3.75 2.35
C SER A 540 -37.26 -3.02 1.02
N GLU A 541 -37.92 -1.86 0.87
CA GLU A 541 -37.53 -0.86 -0.15
C GLU A 541 -36.31 -0.04 0.29
N ASP A 542 -36.14 0.16 1.60
CA ASP A 542 -34.91 0.71 2.16
C ASP A 542 -33.82 -0.37 2.17
N CYS A 543 -33.18 -0.53 1.01
CA CYS A 543 -32.22 -1.59 0.74
C CYS A 543 -30.89 -1.11 0.14
N LEU A 544 -30.70 0.21 -0.10
CA LEU A 544 -29.54 0.78 -0.82
C LEU A 544 -28.27 0.87 0.06
N TYR A 545 -27.85 -0.28 0.54
CA TYR A 545 -26.74 -0.48 1.47
C TYR A 545 -25.65 -1.37 0.87
N LEU A 546 -24.43 -1.18 1.35
CA LEU A 546 -23.27 -2.03 1.08
C LEU A 546 -22.59 -2.50 2.37
N ASN A 547 -21.81 -3.56 2.25
CA ASN A 547 -21.07 -4.21 3.34
C ASN A 547 -19.60 -4.33 2.94
N VAL A 548 -18.67 -3.76 3.71
CA VAL A 548 -17.23 -3.79 3.44
C VAL A 548 -16.54 -4.79 4.37
N PHE A 549 -15.78 -5.70 3.79
CA PHE A 549 -15.03 -6.77 4.47
C PHE A 549 -13.53 -6.54 4.25
N VAL A 550 -12.82 -6.10 5.30
CA VAL A 550 -11.41 -5.70 5.26
C VAL A 550 -10.55 -6.72 6.03
N PRO A 551 -9.57 -7.38 5.41
CA PRO A 551 -8.71 -8.32 6.11
C PRO A 551 -7.76 -7.58 7.07
N ALA A 552 -7.48 -8.15 8.24
CA ALA A 552 -6.49 -7.58 9.17
C ALA A 552 -5.06 -7.79 8.61
N THR A 553 -4.54 -6.77 7.92
CA THR A 553 -3.25 -6.83 7.21
C THR A 553 -2.45 -5.53 7.33
N THR A 554 -1.17 -5.59 6.99
CA THR A 554 -0.28 -4.41 6.90
C THR A 554 -0.42 -3.69 5.55
N VAL A 555 -0.98 -4.37 4.55
CA VAL A 555 -1.08 -3.92 3.17
C VAL A 555 -2.02 -2.73 3.05
N LYS A 556 -1.53 -1.65 2.43
CA LYS A 556 -2.34 -0.55 1.92
C LYS A 556 -2.50 -0.66 0.41
N ASN A 557 -3.48 0.06 -0.14
CA ASN A 557 -3.81 0.07 -1.56
C ASN A 557 -4.17 -1.35 -2.06
N MET A 558 -4.95 -2.07 -1.25
CA MET A 558 -5.50 -3.38 -1.58
C MET A 558 -6.44 -3.29 -2.78
N SER A 559 -6.45 -4.32 -3.63
CA SER A 559 -7.51 -4.45 -4.65
C SER A 559 -8.87 -4.60 -3.99
N VAL A 560 -9.91 -4.15 -4.70
CA VAL A 560 -11.29 -4.15 -4.22
C VAL A 560 -12.15 -4.98 -5.15
N LEU A 561 -13.06 -5.80 -4.63
CA LEU A 561 -14.17 -6.38 -5.38
C LEU A 561 -15.47 -5.72 -4.92
N LEU A 562 -16.18 -5.02 -5.82
CA LEU A 562 -17.58 -4.63 -5.62
C LEU A 562 -18.47 -5.68 -6.29
N PHE A 563 -19.20 -6.46 -5.48
CA PHE A 563 -20.07 -7.53 -5.92
C PHE A 563 -21.54 -7.20 -5.67
N PHE A 564 -22.34 -7.10 -6.73
CA PHE A 564 -23.78 -6.86 -6.63
C PHE A 564 -24.55 -8.16 -6.45
N HIS A 565 -25.21 -8.28 -5.30
CA HIS A 565 -26.07 -9.41 -4.95
C HIS A 565 -27.05 -8.95 -3.87
N ASN A 566 -28.35 -9.17 -4.08
CA ASN A 566 -29.40 -8.77 -3.12
C ASN A 566 -29.50 -9.75 -1.95
N GLY A 567 -28.50 -9.70 -1.07
CA GLY A 567 -28.41 -10.53 0.13
C GLY A 567 -29.16 -9.91 1.30
N GLY A 568 -30.04 -10.70 1.93
CA GLY A 568 -30.82 -10.28 3.09
C GLY A 568 -30.14 -10.55 4.43
N SER A 569 -30.67 -9.93 5.48
CA SER A 569 -30.36 -10.29 6.87
C SER A 569 -31.34 -11.35 7.37
N TYR A 570 -30.90 -12.60 7.53
CA TYR A 570 -31.80 -13.71 7.89
C TYR A 570 -32.40 -13.58 9.30
N ASN A 571 -31.68 -12.95 10.24
CA ASN A 571 -32.13 -12.67 11.61
C ASN A 571 -31.74 -11.22 11.97
N ALA A 572 -32.69 -10.42 12.44
CA ALA A 572 -32.47 -9.03 12.84
C ALA A 572 -31.30 -8.83 13.84
N GLU A 573 -31.10 -9.79 14.75
CA GLU A 573 -30.11 -9.72 15.83
C GLU A 573 -28.73 -10.29 15.45
N ALA A 574 -28.64 -11.12 14.40
CA ALA A 574 -27.40 -11.87 14.11
C ALA A 574 -26.40 -11.09 13.24
N GLY A 575 -26.87 -10.09 12.48
CA GLY A 575 -26.05 -9.32 11.55
C GLY A 575 -25.24 -10.22 10.59
N LYS A 576 -25.89 -11.18 9.94
CA LYS A 576 -25.29 -12.11 8.97
C LYS A 576 -25.93 -11.90 7.59
N THR A 577 -25.10 -11.75 6.57
CA THR A 577 -25.49 -11.61 5.17
C THR A 577 -25.67 -12.98 4.48
N THR A 578 -26.37 -13.02 3.35
CA THR A 578 -26.39 -14.17 2.42
C THR A 578 -25.00 -14.54 1.91
N ILE A 579 -24.19 -13.54 1.57
CA ILE A 579 -22.78 -13.68 1.18
C ILE A 579 -21.91 -12.95 2.22
N ASP A 580 -21.09 -13.69 2.97
CA ASP A 580 -20.06 -13.15 3.88
C ASP A 580 -18.74 -13.01 3.11
N GLY A 581 -18.44 -11.77 2.68
CA GLY A 581 -17.23 -11.46 1.92
C GLY A 581 -15.92 -11.71 2.68
N SER A 582 -15.98 -11.94 4.01
CA SER A 582 -14.82 -12.18 4.87
C SER A 582 -13.92 -13.31 4.37
N TYR A 583 -14.51 -14.37 3.82
CA TYR A 583 -13.78 -15.57 3.42
C TYR A 583 -12.89 -15.32 2.20
N LEU A 584 -13.44 -14.72 1.15
CA LEU A 584 -12.68 -14.33 -0.04
C LEU A 584 -11.65 -13.23 0.30
N ALA A 585 -12.04 -12.22 1.11
CA ALA A 585 -11.14 -11.16 1.58
C ALA A 585 -9.92 -11.71 2.33
N ALA A 586 -10.11 -12.79 3.11
CA ALA A 586 -9.08 -13.42 3.92
C ALA A 586 -8.04 -14.23 3.14
N ILE A 587 -8.24 -14.54 1.84
CA ILE A 587 -7.29 -15.36 1.07
C ILE A 587 -6.09 -14.51 0.61
N SER A 588 -6.28 -13.58 -0.34
CA SER A 588 -5.15 -12.82 -0.96
C SER A 588 -5.19 -11.31 -0.74
N ASN A 589 -5.48 -10.85 0.48
CA ASN A 589 -5.46 -9.42 0.87
C ASN A 589 -6.30 -8.52 -0.07
N VAL A 590 -7.55 -8.92 -0.31
CA VAL A 590 -8.54 -8.18 -1.11
C VAL A 590 -9.59 -7.58 -0.19
N ILE A 591 -10.02 -6.34 -0.43
CA ILE A 591 -11.24 -5.83 0.22
C ILE A 591 -12.44 -6.30 -0.60
N VAL A 592 -13.37 -7.00 0.04
CA VAL A 592 -14.64 -7.38 -0.60
C VAL A 592 -15.71 -6.40 -0.16
N VAL A 593 -16.51 -5.91 -1.10
CA VAL A 593 -17.69 -5.08 -0.89
C VAL A 593 -18.87 -5.79 -1.51
N THR A 594 -19.88 -6.18 -0.72
CA THR A 594 -21.16 -6.66 -1.25
C THR A 594 -22.20 -5.55 -1.21
N ALA A 595 -22.97 -5.38 -2.27
CA ALA A 595 -23.96 -4.30 -2.38
C ALA A 595 -25.30 -4.78 -2.95
N ASN A 596 -26.38 -4.31 -2.33
CA ASN A 596 -27.73 -4.47 -2.83
C ASN A 596 -28.06 -3.38 -3.88
N TYR A 597 -29.02 -3.62 -4.77
CA TYR A 597 -29.53 -2.66 -5.77
C TYR A 597 -30.98 -3.01 -6.13
N ARG A 598 -31.83 -2.03 -6.48
CA ARG A 598 -33.26 -2.32 -6.75
C ARG A 598 -33.43 -3.25 -7.95
N VAL A 599 -34.31 -4.24 -7.81
CA VAL A 599 -34.68 -5.20 -8.86
C VAL A 599 -36.20 -5.24 -9.04
N GLY A 600 -36.67 -5.97 -10.05
CA GLY A 600 -38.09 -6.02 -10.40
C GLY A 600 -38.64 -4.63 -10.76
N VAL A 601 -39.94 -4.45 -10.53
CA VAL A 601 -40.66 -3.19 -10.71
C VAL A 601 -40.00 -2.01 -9.95
N PHE A 602 -39.45 -2.23 -8.75
CA PHE A 602 -38.84 -1.17 -7.94
C PHE A 602 -37.58 -0.56 -8.58
N GLY A 603 -36.83 -1.36 -9.35
CA GLY A 603 -35.61 -0.94 -10.04
C GLY A 603 -35.79 -0.62 -11.52
N PHE A 604 -36.79 -1.20 -12.18
CA PHE A 604 -36.87 -1.20 -13.65
C PHE A 604 -38.28 -0.93 -14.23
N LEU A 605 -39.21 -0.37 -13.43
CA LEU A 605 -40.43 0.22 -13.98
C LEU A 605 -40.06 1.38 -14.94
N SER A 606 -40.49 1.29 -16.20
CA SER A 606 -40.49 2.40 -17.14
C SER A 606 -41.88 2.64 -17.71
N THR A 607 -42.28 3.90 -17.80
CA THR A 607 -43.51 4.35 -18.47
C THR A 607 -43.23 5.28 -19.65
N GLY A 608 -41.96 5.41 -20.06
CA GLY A 608 -41.51 6.41 -21.04
C GLY A 608 -41.61 7.86 -20.54
N SER A 609 -41.74 8.08 -19.22
CA SER A 609 -41.84 9.40 -18.58
C SER A 609 -40.68 9.65 -17.61
N PRO A 610 -40.31 10.90 -17.30
CA PRO A 610 -39.31 11.22 -16.28
C PRO A 610 -39.62 10.67 -14.88
N GLU A 611 -40.91 10.48 -14.56
CA GLU A 611 -41.40 10.04 -13.25
C GLU A 611 -41.06 8.56 -12.97
N ALA A 612 -40.95 7.77 -14.04
CA ALA A 612 -40.44 6.41 -14.05
C ALA A 612 -39.78 6.14 -15.42
N SER A 613 -38.51 6.53 -15.53
CA SER A 613 -37.69 6.37 -16.76
C SER A 613 -37.32 4.92 -17.06
N GLY A 614 -37.34 4.05 -16.04
CA GLY A 614 -36.56 2.82 -16.02
C GLY A 614 -35.15 3.06 -15.49
N ASN A 615 -34.33 2.00 -15.48
CA ASN A 615 -32.91 2.00 -15.09
C ASN A 615 -32.56 2.43 -13.65
N ALA A 616 -33.52 2.67 -12.76
CA ALA A 616 -33.24 3.08 -11.38
C ALA A 616 -32.29 2.08 -10.65
N GLY A 617 -32.48 0.77 -10.83
CA GLY A 617 -31.61 -0.28 -10.29
C GLY A 617 -30.21 -0.34 -10.92
N LEU A 618 -30.07 0.05 -12.19
CA LEU A 618 -28.77 0.17 -12.87
C LEU A 618 -28.03 1.45 -12.43
N LEU A 619 -28.77 2.51 -12.09
CA LEU A 619 -28.23 3.73 -11.51
C LEU A 619 -27.87 3.56 -10.02
N ASP A 620 -28.55 2.68 -9.27
CA ASP A 620 -28.14 2.25 -7.92
C ASP A 620 -26.73 1.64 -7.94
N GLN A 621 -26.47 0.75 -8.89
CA GLN A 621 -25.13 0.17 -9.09
C GLN A 621 -24.08 1.25 -9.41
N LEU A 622 -24.43 2.26 -10.21
CA LEU A 622 -23.56 3.40 -10.48
C LEU A 622 -23.32 4.27 -9.23
N ALA A 623 -24.31 4.44 -8.36
CA ALA A 623 -24.15 5.15 -7.09
C ALA A 623 -23.21 4.41 -6.14
N ALA A 624 -23.36 3.08 -6.01
CA ALA A 624 -22.44 2.24 -5.23
C ALA A 624 -21.00 2.27 -5.79
N LEU A 625 -20.81 2.19 -7.11
CA LEU A 625 -19.50 2.35 -7.77
C LEU A 625 -18.84 3.70 -7.42
N LYS A 626 -19.59 4.81 -7.52
CA LYS A 626 -19.12 6.15 -7.15
C LYS A 626 -18.77 6.26 -5.67
N TRP A 627 -19.58 5.66 -4.79
CA TRP A 627 -19.30 5.61 -3.35
C TRP A 627 -18.00 4.85 -3.06
N VAL A 628 -17.77 3.69 -3.69
CA VAL A 628 -16.53 2.92 -3.51
C VAL A 628 -15.32 3.73 -3.99
N GLN A 629 -15.40 4.33 -5.18
CA GLN A 629 -14.32 5.18 -5.71
C GLN A 629 -13.95 6.34 -4.77
N GLN A 630 -14.93 6.98 -4.14
CA GLN A 630 -14.71 8.12 -3.24
C GLN A 630 -14.18 7.71 -1.85
N ASN A 631 -14.61 6.57 -1.31
CA ASN A 631 -14.47 6.28 0.11
C ASN A 631 -13.58 5.07 0.46
N ILE A 632 -13.30 4.16 -0.49
CA ILE A 632 -12.62 2.88 -0.17
C ILE A 632 -11.16 3.05 0.30
N ALA A 633 -10.53 4.20 -0.01
CA ALA A 633 -9.21 4.56 0.48
C ALA A 633 -9.15 4.64 2.02
N SER A 634 -10.22 5.08 2.69
CA SER A 634 -10.29 5.11 4.16
C SER A 634 -10.26 3.70 4.79
N PHE A 635 -10.61 2.67 4.02
CA PHE A 635 -10.56 1.26 4.43
C PHE A 635 -9.24 0.57 4.03
N GLY A 636 -8.31 1.29 3.41
CA GLY A 636 -7.04 0.75 2.90
C GLY A 636 -7.09 0.18 1.48
N GLY A 637 -8.20 0.36 0.76
CA GLY A 637 -8.35 -0.03 -0.64
C GLY A 637 -7.74 0.96 -1.62
N ASP A 638 -7.50 0.51 -2.85
CA ASP A 638 -7.06 1.34 -3.98
C ASP A 638 -8.22 1.57 -4.96
N PRO A 639 -8.73 2.82 -5.09
CA PRO A 639 -9.77 3.16 -6.07
C PRO A 639 -9.39 2.78 -7.51
N SER A 640 -8.11 2.83 -7.89
CA SER A 640 -7.67 2.44 -9.24
C SER A 640 -7.66 0.93 -9.49
N ARG A 641 -7.88 0.12 -8.45
CA ARG A 641 -7.88 -1.36 -8.48
C ARG A 641 -9.23 -1.97 -8.09
N VAL A 642 -10.32 -1.21 -8.26
CA VAL A 642 -11.69 -1.72 -8.13
C VAL A 642 -12.02 -2.69 -9.26
N SER A 643 -12.50 -3.87 -8.90
CA SER A 643 -13.06 -4.89 -9.78
C SER A 643 -14.55 -4.99 -9.53
N LEU A 644 -15.35 -5.10 -10.58
CA LEU A 644 -16.80 -5.17 -10.52
C LEU A 644 -17.27 -6.63 -10.67
N GLY A 645 -18.40 -7.01 -10.10
CA GLY A 645 -19.00 -8.32 -10.36
C GLY A 645 -20.42 -8.47 -9.86
N ALA A 646 -21.08 -9.55 -10.25
CA ALA A 646 -22.43 -9.93 -9.83
C ALA A 646 -22.74 -11.38 -10.24
N ASP A 647 -23.84 -11.95 -9.73
CA ASP A 647 -24.35 -13.27 -10.11
C ASP A 647 -25.68 -13.22 -10.90
N ARG A 648 -25.89 -14.26 -11.72
CA ARG A 648 -27.13 -14.57 -12.47
C ARG A 648 -27.66 -13.35 -13.25
N GLY A 649 -28.93 -12.98 -13.02
CA GLY A 649 -29.54 -11.78 -13.61
C GLY A 649 -28.84 -10.48 -13.22
N GLY A 650 -28.14 -10.46 -12.07
CA GLY A 650 -27.27 -9.35 -11.70
C GLY A 650 -26.06 -9.22 -12.60
N ALA A 651 -25.49 -10.32 -13.11
CA ALA A 651 -24.41 -10.26 -14.10
C ALA A 651 -24.91 -9.75 -15.46
N ASP A 652 -26.11 -10.14 -15.87
CA ASP A 652 -26.77 -9.60 -17.08
C ASP A 652 -26.87 -8.05 -17.00
N VAL A 653 -27.41 -7.51 -15.90
CA VAL A 653 -27.50 -6.05 -15.66
C VAL A 653 -26.13 -5.39 -15.50
N THR A 654 -25.27 -5.91 -14.62
CA THR A 654 -23.99 -5.28 -14.24
C THR A 654 -23.03 -5.18 -15.42
N SER A 655 -23.10 -6.13 -16.35
CA SER A 655 -22.26 -6.09 -17.56
C SER A 655 -22.54 -4.89 -18.48
N ILE A 656 -23.67 -4.19 -18.33
CA ILE A 656 -23.99 -2.97 -19.08
C ILE A 656 -23.01 -1.82 -18.77
N HIS A 657 -22.41 -1.78 -17.59
CA HIS A 657 -21.38 -0.77 -17.23
C HIS A 657 -20.13 -0.82 -18.14
N LEU A 658 -19.94 -1.90 -18.91
CA LEU A 658 -18.89 -2.04 -19.94
C LEU A 658 -19.21 -1.33 -21.27
N PHE A 659 -20.45 -0.88 -21.47
CA PHE A 659 -20.96 -0.35 -22.74
C PHE A 659 -21.48 1.09 -22.65
N THR A 660 -21.48 1.69 -21.45
CA THR A 660 -21.75 3.12 -21.23
C THR A 660 -20.45 3.88 -20.96
N GLU A 661 -20.55 5.20 -20.81
CA GLU A 661 -19.42 6.09 -20.48
C GLU A 661 -18.68 5.70 -19.19
N THR A 662 -19.27 4.87 -18.31
CA THR A 662 -18.59 4.39 -17.08
C THR A 662 -17.32 3.57 -17.36
N ALA A 663 -17.24 2.92 -18.52
CA ALA A 663 -16.04 2.18 -18.94
C ALA A 663 -14.84 3.11 -19.22
N ASP A 664 -15.09 4.39 -19.50
CA ASP A 664 -14.06 5.42 -19.75
C ASP A 664 -13.87 6.38 -18.56
N MET A 665 -14.69 6.26 -17.50
CA MET A 665 -14.65 7.10 -16.27
C MET A 665 -13.82 6.51 -15.11
N ASP A 666 -12.99 5.49 -15.36
CA ASP A 666 -12.09 4.87 -14.37
C ASP A 666 -12.75 4.26 -13.11
N LEU A 667 -14.08 4.07 -13.13
CA LEU A 667 -14.83 3.59 -11.95
C LEU A 667 -14.54 2.13 -11.58
N PHE A 668 -14.00 1.33 -12.50
CA PHE A 668 -13.53 -0.03 -12.28
C PHE A 668 -12.47 -0.42 -13.33
N ARG A 669 -11.68 -1.45 -13.04
CA ARG A 669 -10.56 -1.92 -13.87
C ARG A 669 -10.75 -3.31 -14.46
N ARG A 670 -11.62 -4.13 -13.84
CA ARG A 670 -11.85 -5.55 -14.17
C ARG A 670 -13.31 -5.91 -13.90
N VAL A 671 -13.83 -6.96 -14.53
CA VAL A 671 -15.18 -7.48 -14.26
C VAL A 671 -15.19 -9.00 -14.06
N VAL A 672 -15.99 -9.46 -13.11
CA VAL A 672 -16.28 -10.87 -12.79
C VAL A 672 -17.78 -11.11 -13.00
N LEU A 673 -18.15 -11.72 -14.13
CA LEU A 673 -19.54 -11.98 -14.51
C LEU A 673 -19.89 -13.46 -14.30
N MET A 674 -20.73 -13.75 -13.29
CA MET A 674 -21.07 -15.11 -12.89
C MET A 674 -22.48 -15.47 -13.36
N GLY A 675 -22.60 -16.14 -14.51
CA GLY A 675 -23.87 -16.59 -15.07
C GLY A 675 -24.66 -15.55 -15.88
N GLY A 676 -24.06 -14.43 -16.32
CA GLY A 676 -24.79 -13.44 -17.12
C GLY A 676 -23.93 -12.58 -18.06
N SER A 677 -24.59 -11.92 -19.00
CA SER A 677 -23.99 -11.16 -20.11
C SER A 677 -24.99 -10.18 -20.74
N ALA A 678 -24.53 -8.97 -21.09
CA ALA A 678 -25.29 -7.98 -21.88
C ALA A 678 -25.63 -8.48 -23.29
N PHE A 679 -25.06 -9.60 -23.74
CA PHE A 679 -25.41 -10.22 -25.00
C PHE A 679 -26.65 -11.15 -24.85
N SER A 680 -27.16 -11.33 -23.63
CA SER A 680 -28.39 -12.09 -23.39
C SER A 680 -29.58 -11.38 -24.04
N PRO A 681 -30.47 -12.09 -24.78
CA PRO A 681 -31.62 -11.46 -25.45
C PRO A 681 -32.60 -10.73 -24.52
N ALA A 682 -32.54 -10.95 -23.20
CA ALA A 682 -33.37 -10.30 -22.19
C ALA A 682 -32.61 -9.29 -21.30
N SER A 683 -31.37 -8.92 -21.65
CA SER A 683 -30.54 -7.98 -20.87
C SER A 683 -30.96 -6.51 -21.01
N ILE A 684 -31.53 -6.14 -22.16
CA ILE A 684 -32.09 -4.81 -22.43
C ILE A 684 -33.46 -5.03 -23.08
N ILE A 685 -34.52 -4.50 -22.46
CA ILE A 685 -35.91 -4.68 -22.89
C ILE A 685 -36.35 -3.47 -23.73
N SER A 686 -37.11 -3.72 -24.80
CA SER A 686 -37.65 -2.66 -25.65
C SER A 686 -38.72 -1.84 -24.91
N GLU A 687 -38.68 -0.50 -25.03
CA GLU A 687 -39.54 0.42 -24.26
C GLU A 687 -41.03 0.06 -24.38
N ARG A 688 -41.49 -0.30 -25.58
CA ARG A 688 -42.85 -0.74 -25.88
C ARG A 688 -43.30 -1.93 -25.02
N ARG A 689 -42.39 -2.83 -24.65
CA ARG A 689 -42.69 -3.95 -23.75
C ARG A 689 -42.78 -3.50 -22.31
N VAL A 690 -41.85 -2.67 -21.83
CA VAL A 690 -41.87 -2.19 -20.43
C VAL A 690 -43.06 -1.26 -20.17
N GLN A 691 -43.40 -0.38 -21.11
CA GLN A 691 -44.62 0.45 -21.06
C GLN A 691 -45.89 -0.41 -21.01
N ARG A 692 -45.97 -1.48 -21.82
CA ARG A 692 -47.10 -2.43 -21.77
C ARG A 692 -47.15 -3.19 -20.45
N GLN A 693 -46.00 -3.62 -19.94
CA GLN A 693 -45.87 -4.32 -18.66
C GLN A 693 -46.28 -3.42 -17.48
N ALA A 694 -45.91 -2.14 -17.52
CA ALA A 694 -46.34 -1.12 -16.57
C ALA A 694 -47.86 -0.90 -16.61
N ALA A 695 -48.47 -0.83 -17.79
CA ALA A 695 -49.91 -0.68 -17.95
C ALA A 695 -50.69 -1.91 -17.41
N VAL A 696 -50.23 -3.13 -17.71
CA VAL A 696 -50.86 -4.38 -17.20
C VAL A 696 -50.69 -4.49 -15.67
N LEU A 697 -49.53 -4.10 -15.13
CA LEU A 697 -49.33 -4.05 -13.68
C LEU A 697 -50.27 -3.02 -13.02
N ALA A 698 -50.42 -1.84 -13.63
CA ALA A 698 -51.28 -0.78 -13.14
C ALA A 698 -52.77 -1.19 -13.15
N GLU A 699 -53.21 -1.90 -14.19
CA GLU A 699 -54.54 -2.52 -14.24
C GLU A 699 -54.76 -3.52 -13.10
N ASP A 700 -53.79 -4.41 -12.84
CA ASP A 700 -53.92 -5.47 -11.82
C ASP A 700 -54.06 -4.95 -10.39
N VAL A 701 -53.48 -3.76 -10.11
CA VAL A 701 -53.54 -3.09 -8.80
C VAL A 701 -54.57 -1.95 -8.74
N GLY A 702 -55.35 -1.74 -9.80
CA GLY A 702 -56.40 -0.71 -9.86
C GLY A 702 -55.93 0.72 -10.11
N CYS A 703 -54.66 0.93 -10.45
CA CYS A 703 -54.06 2.23 -10.79
C CYS A 703 -54.32 2.65 -12.26
N LEU A 704 -55.57 2.52 -12.73
CA LEU A 704 -55.95 2.87 -14.10
C LEU A 704 -56.06 4.41 -14.29
N SER A 705 -55.24 4.96 -15.19
CA SER A 705 -55.38 6.34 -15.69
C SER A 705 -54.93 6.46 -17.15
N SER A 706 -55.28 7.57 -17.79
CA SER A 706 -54.82 7.99 -19.12
C SER A 706 -53.42 8.62 -19.15
N THR A 707 -52.80 8.94 -18.00
CA THR A 707 -51.47 9.59 -17.95
C THR A 707 -50.44 8.76 -17.18
N SER A 708 -49.19 8.75 -17.67
CA SER A 708 -48.08 8.08 -16.98
C SER A 708 -47.81 8.66 -15.59
N GLU A 709 -48.00 9.97 -15.43
CA GLU A 709 -47.84 10.69 -14.16
C GLU A 709 -48.79 10.17 -13.08
N GLU A 710 -50.09 10.05 -13.39
CA GLU A 710 -51.10 9.53 -12.45
C GLU A 710 -50.91 8.04 -12.15
N ILE A 711 -50.55 7.24 -13.16
CA ILE A 711 -50.21 5.82 -12.97
C ILE A 711 -49.05 5.71 -11.97
N VAL A 712 -47.95 6.43 -12.19
CA VAL A 712 -46.79 6.40 -11.29
C VAL A 712 -47.16 6.94 -9.90
N ALA A 713 -47.91 8.03 -9.80
CA ALA A 713 -48.36 8.58 -8.51
C ALA A 713 -49.19 7.58 -7.70
N CYS A 714 -50.10 6.83 -8.34
CA CYS A 714 -50.84 5.75 -7.71
C CYS A 714 -49.92 4.60 -7.28
N LEU A 715 -49.01 4.15 -8.16
CA LEU A 715 -48.04 3.10 -7.86
C LEU A 715 -47.04 3.48 -6.74
N ARG A 716 -46.79 4.78 -6.48
CA ARG A 716 -46.00 5.25 -5.32
C ARG A 716 -46.74 5.16 -3.99
N GLN A 717 -48.08 5.18 -3.99
CA GLN A 717 -48.89 5.11 -2.76
C GLN A 717 -49.15 3.67 -2.28
N LEU A 718 -48.99 2.67 -3.15
CA LEU A 718 -49.22 1.27 -2.80
C LEU A 718 -48.21 0.74 -1.75
N PRO A 719 -48.61 -0.17 -0.84
CA PRO A 719 -47.66 -0.90 0.00
C PRO A 719 -46.74 -1.76 -0.87
N ALA A 720 -45.44 -1.80 -0.54
CA ALA A 720 -44.44 -2.53 -1.34
C ALA A 720 -44.82 -4.00 -1.61
N ARG A 721 -45.33 -4.70 -0.59
CA ARG A 721 -45.83 -6.08 -0.74
C ARG A 721 -46.90 -6.20 -1.84
N VAL A 722 -47.89 -5.32 -1.89
CA VAL A 722 -48.99 -5.40 -2.88
C VAL A 722 -48.43 -5.31 -4.30
N LEU A 723 -47.47 -4.40 -4.50
CA LEU A 723 -46.77 -4.25 -5.78
C LEU A 723 -45.86 -5.47 -6.08
N ASN A 724 -45.27 -6.09 -5.04
CA ASN A 724 -44.45 -7.30 -5.18
C ASN A 724 -45.27 -8.54 -5.55
N ASP A 725 -46.42 -8.74 -4.89
CA ASP A 725 -47.37 -9.83 -5.15
C ASP A 725 -47.95 -9.70 -6.57
N ALA A 726 -48.25 -8.47 -7.02
CA ALA A 726 -48.72 -8.18 -8.38
C ALA A 726 -47.64 -8.45 -9.45
N GLN A 727 -46.39 -7.98 -9.27
CA GLN A 727 -45.33 -8.34 -10.24
C GLN A 727 -45.05 -9.85 -10.25
N THR A 728 -45.18 -10.54 -9.12
CA THR A 728 -44.95 -11.99 -9.03
C THR A 728 -46.01 -12.76 -9.84
N LYS A 729 -47.29 -12.41 -9.68
CA LYS A 729 -48.42 -12.94 -10.47
C LYS A 729 -48.24 -12.70 -11.97
N LEU A 730 -47.83 -11.48 -12.36
CA LEU A 730 -47.60 -11.12 -13.76
C LEU A 730 -46.41 -11.90 -14.35
N LEU A 731 -45.29 -11.97 -13.62
CA LEU A 731 -44.08 -12.66 -14.08
C LEU A 731 -44.28 -14.18 -14.19
N ALA A 732 -45.11 -14.78 -13.34
CA ALA A 732 -45.43 -16.22 -13.32
C ALA A 732 -46.04 -16.76 -14.62
N ILE A 733 -46.64 -15.91 -15.46
CA ILE A 733 -47.24 -16.30 -16.75
C ILE A 733 -46.55 -15.65 -17.95
N SER A 734 -45.40 -15.00 -17.73
CA SER A 734 -44.68 -14.20 -18.72
C SER A 734 -43.35 -14.84 -19.15
N GLY A 735 -42.95 -14.59 -20.39
CA GLY A 735 -41.64 -14.99 -20.90
C GLY A 735 -40.53 -13.98 -20.55
N PRO A 736 -39.25 -14.33 -20.70
CA PRO A 736 -38.11 -13.50 -20.29
C PRO A 736 -38.10 -12.09 -20.91
N PHE A 737 -38.65 -11.91 -22.13
CA PHE A 737 -38.80 -10.59 -22.77
C PHE A 737 -39.85 -9.66 -22.12
N GLN A 738 -40.49 -10.08 -21.03
CA GLN A 738 -41.41 -9.28 -20.21
C GLN A 738 -40.89 -9.12 -18.76
N TYR A 739 -39.66 -9.54 -18.48
CA TYR A 739 -39.02 -9.28 -17.19
C TYR A 739 -38.73 -7.78 -17.01
N TRP A 740 -38.76 -7.32 -15.76
CA TRP A 740 -38.33 -5.97 -15.42
C TRP A 740 -36.80 -5.87 -15.54
N GLY A 741 -36.32 -5.09 -16.51
CA GLY A 741 -34.90 -4.96 -16.79
C GLY A 741 -34.53 -3.63 -17.46
N PRO A 742 -33.23 -3.44 -17.75
CA PRO A 742 -32.71 -2.22 -18.36
C PRO A 742 -33.41 -1.82 -19.66
N VAL A 743 -33.53 -0.51 -19.89
CA VAL A 743 -34.16 0.10 -21.09
C VAL A 743 -33.25 1.14 -21.74
N MET A 744 -33.51 1.43 -23.02
CA MET A 744 -32.78 2.43 -23.81
C MET A 744 -33.20 3.88 -23.46
N ASP A 745 -32.79 4.38 -22.30
CA ASP A 745 -33.25 5.66 -21.74
C ASP A 745 -32.70 6.94 -22.41
N GLY A 746 -31.73 6.83 -23.33
CA GLY A 746 -31.10 7.99 -23.98
C GLY A 746 -30.16 8.83 -23.09
N ILE A 747 -30.09 8.54 -21.79
CA ILE A 747 -29.35 9.31 -20.77
C ILE A 747 -28.10 8.54 -20.33
N TYR A 748 -28.30 7.29 -19.93
CA TYR A 748 -27.26 6.36 -19.48
C TYR A 748 -27.01 5.28 -20.54
N LEU A 749 -28.09 4.67 -21.05
CA LEU A 749 -28.09 3.80 -22.21
C LEU A 749 -28.46 4.64 -23.44
N ARG A 750 -27.45 5.29 -24.05
CA ARG A 750 -27.66 6.28 -25.14
C ARG A 750 -27.79 5.69 -26.55
N GLU A 751 -27.32 4.47 -26.79
CA GLU A 751 -27.44 3.82 -28.10
C GLU A 751 -27.47 2.29 -27.99
N PRO A 752 -28.06 1.57 -28.97
CA PRO A 752 -28.14 0.11 -28.93
C PRO A 752 -26.77 -0.56 -28.83
N LEU A 753 -26.71 -1.68 -28.10
CA LEU A 753 -25.48 -2.44 -27.85
C LEU A 753 -24.67 -2.73 -29.12
N ALA A 754 -25.33 -3.09 -30.23
CA ALA A 754 -24.70 -3.33 -31.52
C ALA A 754 -23.86 -2.15 -32.06
N LYS A 755 -24.21 -0.90 -31.70
CA LYS A 755 -23.46 0.31 -32.04
C LYS A 755 -22.38 0.62 -30.99
N ALA A 756 -22.68 0.43 -29.69
CA ALA A 756 -21.69 0.57 -28.62
C ALA A 756 -20.50 -0.40 -28.81
N LEU A 757 -20.76 -1.61 -29.31
CA LEU A 757 -19.74 -2.61 -29.66
C LEU A 757 -18.79 -2.20 -30.79
N GLN A 758 -19.21 -1.28 -31.68
CA GLN A 758 -18.40 -0.72 -32.76
C GLN A 758 -17.51 0.44 -32.31
N ARG A 759 -17.78 1.04 -31.14
CA ARG A 759 -16.95 2.11 -30.59
C ARG A 759 -15.55 1.57 -30.22
N PRO A 760 -14.45 2.24 -30.60
CA PRO A 760 -13.13 1.90 -30.10
C PRO A 760 -13.09 2.16 -28.58
N GLN A 761 -12.66 1.17 -27.79
CA GLN A 761 -12.58 1.32 -26.34
C GLN A 761 -11.28 2.03 -25.97
N LEU A 762 -11.37 3.11 -25.19
CA LEU A 762 -10.20 3.90 -24.81
C LEU A 762 -9.32 3.17 -23.77
N ARG A 763 -9.89 2.19 -23.05
CA ARG A 763 -9.20 1.39 -22.05
C ARG A 763 -9.49 -0.10 -22.16
N LYS A 764 -8.49 -0.91 -21.84
CA LYS A 764 -8.65 -2.37 -21.69
C LYS A 764 -9.13 -2.71 -20.28
N VAL A 765 -10.14 -3.58 -20.21
CA VAL A 765 -10.74 -4.09 -18.98
C VAL A 765 -10.65 -5.60 -18.99
N ASP A 766 -10.02 -6.18 -17.97
CA ASP A 766 -9.89 -7.64 -17.85
C ASP A 766 -11.25 -8.26 -17.47
N LEU A 767 -11.59 -9.41 -18.06
CA LEU A 767 -12.88 -10.07 -17.87
C LEU A 767 -12.70 -11.53 -17.42
N LEU A 768 -13.30 -11.88 -16.29
CA LEU A 768 -13.53 -13.27 -15.88
C LEU A 768 -15.03 -13.54 -16.03
N ILE A 769 -15.39 -14.57 -16.80
CA ILE A 769 -16.79 -14.86 -17.15
C ILE A 769 -17.04 -16.37 -17.17
N GLY A 770 -18.25 -16.80 -16.81
CA GLY A 770 -18.62 -18.21 -16.88
C GLY A 770 -20.04 -18.47 -16.37
N SER A 771 -20.41 -19.74 -16.29
CA SER A 771 -21.77 -20.17 -15.92
C SER A 771 -21.78 -21.53 -15.21
N ALA A 772 -22.80 -21.77 -14.41
CA ALA A 772 -23.12 -23.08 -13.85
C ALA A 772 -24.23 -23.78 -14.67
N GLN A 773 -24.12 -25.08 -14.86
CA GLN A 773 -25.08 -25.91 -15.60
C GLN A 773 -26.50 -25.89 -14.98
N GLN A 774 -26.59 -25.65 -13.67
CA GLN A 774 -27.82 -25.49 -12.88
C GLN A 774 -28.50 -24.11 -13.04
N ASP A 775 -27.90 -23.16 -13.78
CA ASP A 775 -28.48 -21.84 -14.03
C ASP A 775 -29.39 -21.85 -15.27
N GLY A 776 -30.58 -22.42 -15.16
CA GLY A 776 -31.64 -22.26 -16.16
C GLY A 776 -32.67 -21.21 -15.78
N LEU A 777 -33.51 -20.76 -16.73
CA LEU A 777 -34.61 -19.83 -16.43
C LEU A 777 -35.67 -20.46 -15.51
N ILE A 778 -35.85 -21.78 -15.61
CA ILE A 778 -36.73 -22.58 -14.74
C ILE A 778 -36.21 -22.61 -13.29
N SER A 779 -34.89 -22.68 -13.10
CA SER A 779 -34.13 -22.54 -11.85
C SER A 779 -34.15 -21.10 -11.31
N ARG A 780 -34.02 -20.06 -12.16
CA ARG A 780 -34.15 -18.64 -11.75
C ARG A 780 -35.56 -18.33 -11.22
N ALA A 781 -36.62 -18.85 -11.85
CA ALA A 781 -38.01 -18.63 -11.46
C ALA A 781 -38.50 -19.46 -10.23
N LYS A 782 -37.60 -20.10 -9.48
CA LYS A 782 -37.94 -21.02 -8.38
C LYS A 782 -38.71 -20.35 -7.23
N ALA A 783 -38.46 -19.07 -6.94
CA ALA A 783 -39.20 -18.31 -5.92
C ALA A 783 -40.64 -18.02 -6.38
N ILE A 784 -40.80 -17.48 -7.59
CA ILE A 784 -42.11 -17.20 -8.22
C ILE A 784 -43.00 -18.46 -8.24
N LYS A 785 -42.44 -19.62 -8.62
CA LYS A 785 -43.16 -20.91 -8.61
C LYS A 785 -43.66 -21.28 -7.22
N LYS A 786 -42.79 -21.24 -6.19
CA LYS A 786 -43.19 -21.52 -4.80
C LYS A 786 -44.30 -20.58 -4.30
N PHE A 787 -44.21 -19.30 -4.66
CA PHE A 787 -45.25 -18.33 -4.32
C PHE A 787 -46.59 -18.72 -4.96
N GLU A 788 -46.63 -18.95 -6.27
CA GLU A 788 -47.88 -19.33 -6.98
C GLU A 788 -48.44 -20.68 -6.50
N GLU A 789 -47.58 -21.65 -6.18
CA GLU A 789 -47.96 -22.91 -5.53
C GLU A 789 -48.60 -22.65 -4.15
N SER A 790 -48.06 -21.74 -3.33
CA SER A 790 -48.66 -21.34 -2.05
C SER A 790 -50.01 -20.61 -2.20
N GLN A 791 -50.21 -19.90 -3.32
CA GLN A 791 -51.49 -19.26 -3.67
C GLN A 791 -52.49 -20.23 -4.31
N GLY A 792 -52.16 -21.52 -4.41
CA GLY A 792 -53.01 -22.56 -5.02
C GLY A 792 -53.10 -22.50 -6.55
N ARG A 793 -52.27 -21.67 -7.21
CA ARG A 793 -52.36 -21.35 -8.65
C ARG A 793 -51.57 -22.32 -9.53
N ALA A 794 -51.58 -23.62 -9.22
CA ALA A 794 -50.73 -24.63 -9.88
C ALA A 794 -50.78 -24.63 -11.43
N ASN A 795 -51.90 -24.18 -12.03
CA ASN A 795 -52.08 -24.04 -13.47
C ASN A 795 -51.14 -22.98 -14.11
N SER A 796 -50.63 -22.00 -13.36
CA SER A 796 -49.67 -21.01 -13.87
C SER A 796 -48.39 -21.66 -14.38
N LYS A 797 -48.00 -22.81 -13.82
CA LYS A 797 -46.83 -23.59 -14.23
C LYS A 797 -46.85 -24.00 -15.72
N THR A 798 -48.02 -24.31 -16.27
CA THR A 798 -48.16 -24.65 -17.70
C THR A 798 -48.08 -23.40 -18.57
N ALA A 799 -48.73 -22.31 -18.17
CA ALA A 799 -48.62 -21.01 -18.84
C ALA A 799 -47.18 -20.49 -18.85
N PHE A 800 -46.44 -20.64 -17.75
CA PHE A 800 -45.02 -20.32 -17.64
C PHE A 800 -44.16 -21.10 -18.64
N TYR A 801 -44.43 -22.39 -18.82
CA TYR A 801 -43.63 -23.23 -19.73
C TYR A 801 -43.95 -22.92 -21.19
N GLN A 802 -45.20 -22.64 -21.53
CA GLN A 802 -45.56 -22.10 -22.85
C GLN A 802 -44.89 -20.74 -23.08
N ALA A 803 -44.91 -19.82 -22.11
CA ALA A 803 -44.29 -18.51 -22.24
C ALA A 803 -42.75 -18.56 -22.38
N LEU A 804 -42.10 -19.59 -21.81
CA LEU A 804 -40.70 -19.91 -22.06
C LEU A 804 -40.48 -20.49 -23.46
N GLN A 805 -41.30 -21.44 -23.91
CA GLN A 805 -41.19 -22.04 -25.25
C GLN A 805 -41.38 -20.98 -26.35
N ASN A 806 -42.42 -20.15 -26.24
CA ASN A 806 -42.67 -19.01 -27.13
C ASN A 806 -41.50 -18.00 -27.19
N SER A 807 -40.61 -17.99 -26.19
CA SER A 807 -39.43 -17.12 -26.17
C SER A 807 -38.22 -17.69 -26.93
N LEU A 808 -38.24 -19.00 -27.26
CA LEU A 808 -37.24 -19.62 -28.13
C LEU A 808 -37.34 -19.09 -29.58
N GLY A 809 -38.55 -18.72 -30.01
CA GLY A 809 -38.79 -17.96 -31.25
C GLY A 809 -38.21 -16.53 -31.29
N GLY A 810 -37.47 -16.12 -30.25
CA GLY A 810 -36.90 -14.79 -30.11
C GLY A 810 -37.91 -13.74 -29.63
N GLU A 811 -37.51 -12.47 -29.65
CA GLU A 811 -38.32 -11.36 -29.11
C GLU A 811 -39.75 -11.33 -29.71
N ASP A 812 -39.87 -11.58 -31.01
CA ASP A 812 -41.13 -11.51 -31.78
C ASP A 812 -41.94 -12.83 -31.78
N SER A 813 -41.47 -13.88 -31.08
CA SER A 813 -42.03 -15.24 -31.15
C SER A 813 -42.24 -15.75 -32.58
N ASN A 814 -41.16 -15.74 -33.38
CA ASN A 814 -41.19 -16.22 -34.76
C ASN A 814 -41.30 -17.76 -34.78
N LEU A 815 -42.45 -18.26 -35.24
CA LEU A 815 -42.77 -19.69 -35.31
C LEU A 815 -41.69 -20.52 -36.03
N LEU A 816 -41.05 -20.02 -37.10
CA LEU A 816 -40.01 -20.77 -37.82
C LEU A 816 -38.72 -20.94 -37.00
N ILE A 817 -38.46 -20.01 -36.07
CA ILE A 817 -37.34 -20.09 -35.12
C ILE A 817 -37.72 -20.99 -33.94
N GLU A 818 -38.97 -20.89 -33.47
CA GLU A 818 -39.51 -21.71 -32.39
C GLU A 818 -39.60 -23.19 -32.78
N ASP A 819 -40.13 -23.52 -33.96
CA ASP A 819 -40.19 -24.87 -34.53
C ASP A 819 -38.78 -25.47 -34.66
N ALA A 820 -37.83 -24.70 -35.18
CA ALA A 820 -36.45 -25.16 -35.35
C ALA A 820 -35.74 -25.43 -34.01
N ALA A 821 -35.96 -24.60 -32.99
CA ALA A 821 -35.44 -24.81 -31.64
C ALA A 821 -36.16 -25.97 -30.92
N THR A 822 -37.47 -26.09 -31.13
CA THR A 822 -38.32 -27.19 -30.63
C THR A 822 -37.83 -28.53 -31.17
N TRP A 823 -37.51 -28.61 -32.47
CA TRP A 823 -36.91 -29.78 -33.08
C TRP A 823 -35.47 -30.04 -32.58
N TYR A 824 -34.59 -29.04 -32.58
CA TYR A 824 -33.17 -29.20 -32.21
C TYR A 824 -32.99 -29.68 -30.75
N TYR A 825 -33.78 -29.14 -29.81
CA TYR A 825 -33.78 -29.56 -28.41
C TYR A 825 -34.71 -30.73 -28.09
N SER A 826 -35.34 -31.34 -29.09
CA SER A 826 -36.31 -32.43 -28.95
C SER A 826 -37.42 -32.11 -27.94
N LEU A 827 -38.04 -30.93 -28.04
CA LEU A 827 -39.12 -30.48 -27.16
C LEU A 827 -40.47 -31.18 -27.42
N GLU A 828 -40.61 -31.91 -28.53
CA GLU A 828 -41.79 -32.75 -28.80
C GLU A 828 -41.78 -34.02 -27.93
N HIS A 829 -42.74 -34.11 -26.99
CA HIS A 829 -42.88 -35.21 -26.05
C HIS A 829 -44.32 -35.75 -26.04
N SER A 830 -44.54 -36.95 -25.51
CA SER A 830 -45.89 -37.38 -25.14
C SER A 830 -46.43 -36.54 -23.98
N THR A 831 -47.76 -36.47 -23.84
CA THR A 831 -48.45 -35.74 -22.76
C THR A 831 -48.11 -36.21 -21.35
N ASP A 832 -47.44 -37.36 -21.23
CA ASP A 832 -47.39 -38.15 -20.01
C ASP A 832 -46.01 -38.05 -19.31
N ASP A 833 -44.95 -37.61 -20.01
CA ASP A 833 -43.63 -37.34 -19.43
C ASP A 833 -43.27 -35.85 -19.44
N TYR A 834 -43.82 -35.12 -18.47
CA TYR A 834 -43.48 -33.73 -18.18
C TYR A 834 -42.00 -33.56 -17.71
N SER A 835 -41.32 -34.65 -17.32
CA SER A 835 -39.97 -34.58 -16.72
C SER A 835 -38.88 -34.39 -17.77
N SER A 836 -39.01 -34.99 -18.95
CA SER A 836 -38.11 -34.80 -20.08
C SER A 836 -38.33 -33.42 -20.71
N PHE A 837 -39.59 -33.06 -21.00
CA PHE A 837 -39.96 -31.71 -21.49
C PHE A 837 -39.40 -30.59 -20.61
N SER A 838 -39.60 -30.65 -19.29
CA SER A 838 -39.10 -29.62 -18.37
C SER A 838 -37.57 -29.48 -18.36
N ARG A 839 -36.83 -30.57 -18.61
CA ARG A 839 -35.36 -30.55 -18.68
C ARG A 839 -34.85 -30.07 -20.03
N ALA A 840 -35.49 -30.50 -21.11
CA ALA A 840 -35.16 -30.08 -22.47
C ALA A 840 -35.43 -28.57 -22.67
N LEU A 841 -36.53 -28.05 -22.13
CA LEU A 841 -36.85 -26.62 -22.12
C LEU A 841 -35.88 -25.80 -21.25
N GLU A 842 -35.43 -26.35 -20.11
CA GLU A 842 -34.39 -25.71 -19.30
C GLU A 842 -33.02 -25.70 -20.02
N ASN A 843 -32.69 -26.74 -20.79
CA ASN A 843 -31.50 -26.76 -21.63
C ASN A 843 -31.56 -25.71 -22.75
N ALA A 844 -32.66 -25.68 -23.51
CA ALA A 844 -32.86 -24.73 -24.60
C ALA A 844 -32.77 -23.27 -24.12
N THR A 845 -33.43 -22.96 -23.00
CA THR A 845 -33.42 -21.60 -22.43
C THR A 845 -32.09 -21.23 -21.77
N ARG A 846 -31.39 -22.15 -21.10
CA ARG A 846 -30.04 -21.89 -20.55
C ARG A 846 -29.03 -21.61 -21.65
N ASP A 847 -29.05 -22.38 -22.74
CA ASP A 847 -28.10 -22.19 -23.83
C ASP A 847 -28.36 -20.84 -24.53
N GLN A 848 -29.62 -20.53 -24.89
CA GLN A 848 -30.03 -19.30 -25.57
C GLN A 848 -29.87 -18.01 -24.74
N PHE A 849 -30.23 -18.04 -23.45
CA PHE A 849 -30.25 -16.82 -22.62
C PHE A 849 -29.02 -16.64 -21.74
N ILE A 850 -28.18 -17.66 -21.53
CA ILE A 850 -27.05 -17.62 -20.60
C ILE A 850 -25.75 -18.08 -21.28
N ILE A 851 -25.61 -19.35 -21.67
CA ILE A 851 -24.29 -19.90 -22.05
C ILE A 851 -23.77 -19.34 -23.39
N CYS A 852 -24.59 -19.33 -24.44
CA CYS A 852 -24.16 -18.83 -25.74
C CYS A 852 -23.96 -17.30 -25.76
N PRO A 853 -24.81 -16.48 -25.10
CA PRO A 853 -24.50 -15.08 -24.82
C PRO A 853 -23.17 -14.83 -24.10
N ILE A 854 -22.82 -15.67 -23.12
CA ILE A 854 -21.52 -15.61 -22.42
C ILE A 854 -20.35 -15.90 -23.38
N ILE A 855 -20.45 -16.95 -24.21
CA ILE A 855 -19.41 -17.30 -25.19
C ILE A 855 -19.23 -16.20 -26.24
N ASN A 856 -20.33 -15.65 -26.75
CA ASN A 856 -20.31 -14.56 -27.72
C ASN A 856 -19.67 -13.29 -27.14
N MET A 857 -19.97 -12.96 -25.88
CA MET A 857 -19.34 -11.84 -25.17
C MET A 857 -17.85 -12.10 -24.90
N ALA A 858 -17.48 -13.29 -24.42
CA ALA A 858 -16.09 -13.67 -24.18
C ALA A 858 -15.24 -13.58 -25.46
N SER A 859 -15.77 -14.08 -26.59
CA SER A 859 -15.14 -14.02 -27.90
C SER A 859 -14.93 -12.59 -28.40
N HIS A 860 -15.97 -11.76 -28.33
CA HIS A 860 -15.88 -10.34 -28.72
C HIS A 860 -14.89 -9.56 -27.84
N TRP A 861 -14.87 -9.84 -26.54
CA TRP A 861 -14.01 -9.15 -25.60
C TRP A 861 -12.53 -9.53 -25.77
N ALA A 862 -12.24 -10.82 -25.98
CA ALA A 862 -10.89 -11.33 -26.17
C ALA A 862 -10.24 -10.83 -27.48
N ALA A 863 -11.03 -10.57 -28.52
CA ALA A 863 -10.55 -10.09 -29.80
C ALA A 863 -9.91 -8.68 -29.75
N SER A 864 -10.26 -7.83 -28.78
CA SER A 864 -9.75 -6.44 -28.74
C SER A 864 -9.74 -5.72 -27.38
N ARG A 865 -10.54 -6.13 -26.39
CA ARG A 865 -10.95 -5.28 -25.26
C ARG A 865 -10.31 -5.62 -23.90
N GLY A 866 -9.72 -6.81 -23.72
CA GLY A 866 -8.98 -7.13 -22.49
C GLY A 866 -8.44 -8.56 -22.44
N ASN A 867 -7.79 -8.93 -21.33
CA ASN A 867 -7.51 -10.33 -21.05
C ASN A 867 -8.82 -11.02 -20.62
N VAL A 868 -9.14 -12.17 -21.19
CA VAL A 868 -10.37 -12.92 -20.88
C VAL A 868 -10.04 -14.27 -20.25
N PHE A 869 -10.76 -14.66 -19.21
CA PHE A 869 -10.67 -15.97 -18.58
C PHE A 869 -12.07 -16.57 -18.43
N MET A 870 -12.29 -17.72 -19.07
CA MET A 870 -13.61 -18.37 -19.07
C MET A 870 -13.66 -19.57 -18.11
N TYR A 871 -14.77 -19.75 -17.41
CA TYR A 871 -15.08 -20.96 -16.63
C TYR A 871 -16.44 -21.59 -16.97
N HIS A 872 -16.63 -22.84 -16.56
CA HIS A 872 -17.94 -23.49 -16.48
C HIS A 872 -18.00 -24.39 -15.24
N VAL A 873 -19.17 -24.53 -14.62
CA VAL A 873 -19.42 -25.51 -13.55
C VAL A 873 -20.41 -26.56 -14.04
N PRO A 874 -20.03 -27.85 -14.04
CA PRO A 874 -20.93 -28.92 -14.46
C PRO A 874 -22.01 -29.20 -13.40
N GLU A 875 -22.94 -30.09 -13.76
CA GLU A 875 -24.04 -30.48 -12.88
C GLU A 875 -23.54 -31.25 -11.65
N SER A 876 -23.92 -30.78 -10.46
CA SER A 876 -23.62 -31.38 -9.17
C SER A 876 -24.87 -32.01 -8.55
N SER A 877 -24.69 -33.11 -7.82
CA SER A 877 -25.75 -33.79 -7.07
C SER A 877 -26.00 -33.20 -5.66
N SER A 878 -25.22 -32.19 -5.27
CA SER A 878 -25.35 -31.49 -3.99
C SER A 878 -26.67 -30.69 -3.89
N GLN A 879 -27.28 -30.70 -2.71
CA GLN A 879 -28.66 -30.22 -2.55
C GLN A 879 -28.82 -28.72 -2.83
N SER A 880 -29.96 -28.35 -3.43
CA SER A 880 -30.19 -27.00 -3.93
C SER A 880 -30.29 -25.95 -2.82
N GLN A 881 -29.18 -25.26 -2.56
CA GLN A 881 -29.17 -24.01 -1.80
C GLN A 881 -29.72 -22.83 -2.64
N GLU A 882 -29.70 -21.64 -2.07
CA GLU A 882 -30.18 -20.38 -2.68
C GLU A 882 -29.19 -19.83 -3.73
N LEU A 883 -27.89 -19.94 -3.44
CA LEU A 883 -26.79 -19.58 -4.34
C LEU A 883 -26.38 -20.75 -5.24
N LEU A 884 -25.85 -20.46 -6.43
CA LEU A 884 -25.29 -21.45 -7.35
C LEU A 884 -23.87 -21.88 -6.97
N PRO A 885 -23.40 -23.08 -7.39
CA PRO A 885 -22.11 -23.63 -6.95
C PRO A 885 -20.88 -22.77 -7.26
N ASP A 886 -20.87 -22.01 -8.36
CA ASP A 886 -19.79 -21.06 -8.65
C ASP A 886 -19.70 -19.96 -7.59
N VAL A 887 -20.83 -19.33 -7.23
CA VAL A 887 -20.90 -18.32 -6.17
C VAL A 887 -20.60 -18.94 -4.79
N GLN A 888 -21.11 -20.15 -4.51
CA GLN A 888 -20.79 -20.89 -3.29
C GLN A 888 -19.27 -21.10 -3.12
N TYR A 889 -18.60 -21.58 -4.17
CA TYR A 889 -17.16 -21.83 -4.14
C TYR A 889 -16.34 -20.54 -4.15
N ALA A 890 -16.78 -19.50 -4.87
CA ALA A 890 -16.13 -18.19 -4.96
C ALA A 890 -16.13 -17.37 -3.66
N PHE A 891 -17.15 -17.50 -2.84
CA PHE A 891 -17.27 -16.79 -1.55
C PHE A 891 -17.03 -17.68 -0.32
N GLY A 892 -16.56 -18.91 -0.52
CA GLY A 892 -16.13 -19.78 0.59
C GLY A 892 -17.27 -20.33 1.43
N LEU A 893 -18.48 -20.49 0.88
CA LEU A 893 -19.63 -21.08 1.59
C LEU A 893 -19.31 -22.43 2.27
N PRO A 894 -18.48 -23.33 1.70
CA PRO A 894 -18.04 -24.55 2.38
C PRO A 894 -17.27 -24.36 3.70
N PHE A 895 -16.88 -23.13 4.05
CA PHE A 895 -16.21 -22.76 5.30
C PHE A 895 -17.11 -21.95 6.26
N TYR A 896 -18.37 -21.70 5.91
CA TYR A 896 -19.31 -21.00 6.80
C TYR A 896 -19.78 -21.96 7.92
N PRO A 897 -19.86 -21.54 9.20
CA PRO A 897 -20.27 -22.42 10.31
C PRO A 897 -21.68 -23.02 10.16
N LYS A 898 -22.56 -22.37 9.36
CA LYS A 898 -23.90 -22.89 9.02
C LYS A 898 -23.85 -24.15 8.14
N TYR A 899 -22.75 -24.36 7.42
CA TYR A 899 -22.60 -25.38 6.39
C TYR A 899 -21.37 -26.29 6.63
N GLU A 900 -20.77 -26.27 7.83
CA GLU A 900 -19.52 -27.01 8.13
C GLU A 900 -19.66 -28.53 7.89
N GLU A 901 -20.84 -29.10 8.06
CA GLU A 901 -21.16 -30.52 7.81
C GLU A 901 -21.77 -30.80 6.42
N GLN A 902 -22.09 -29.78 5.61
CA GLN A 902 -22.85 -29.96 4.35
C GLN A 902 -21.97 -30.17 3.11
N PHE A 903 -20.68 -29.84 3.18
CA PHE A 903 -19.75 -29.92 2.05
C PHE A 903 -18.57 -30.86 2.36
N THR A 904 -18.11 -31.60 1.36
CA THR A 904 -17.00 -32.56 1.53
C THR A 904 -15.63 -31.87 1.66
N LEU A 905 -14.58 -32.62 1.98
CA LEU A 905 -13.22 -32.08 2.04
C LEU A 905 -12.69 -31.69 0.65
N GLU A 906 -13.13 -32.40 -0.38
CA GLU A 906 -12.84 -32.14 -1.79
C GLU A 906 -13.52 -30.86 -2.27
N GLU A 907 -14.79 -30.64 -1.91
CA GLU A 907 -15.52 -29.39 -2.22
C GLU A 907 -14.92 -28.18 -1.49
N LYS A 908 -14.50 -28.36 -0.23
CA LYS A 908 -13.77 -27.31 0.53
C LYS A 908 -12.43 -27.00 -0.12
N SER A 909 -11.69 -28.01 -0.56
CA SER A 909 -10.42 -27.85 -1.31
C SER A 909 -10.61 -27.18 -2.68
N LEU A 910 -11.70 -27.49 -3.38
CA LEU A 910 -12.08 -26.87 -4.65
C LEU A 910 -12.44 -25.39 -4.46
N SER A 911 -13.27 -25.06 -3.46
CA SER A 911 -13.59 -23.68 -3.09
C SER A 911 -12.35 -22.88 -2.70
N LEU A 912 -11.41 -23.47 -1.96
CA LEU A 912 -10.17 -22.80 -1.58
C LEU A 912 -9.28 -22.43 -2.79
N GLN A 913 -9.30 -23.22 -3.86
CA GLN A 913 -8.61 -22.92 -5.11
C GLN A 913 -9.37 -21.91 -5.98
N ILE A 914 -10.71 -21.99 -6.03
CA ILE A 914 -11.55 -21.02 -6.75
C ILE A 914 -11.45 -19.62 -6.11
N MET A 915 -11.46 -19.51 -4.77
CA MET A 915 -11.17 -18.26 -4.07
C MET A 915 -9.77 -17.70 -4.41
N GLN A 916 -8.75 -18.56 -4.54
CA GLN A 916 -7.40 -18.13 -4.95
C GLN A 916 -7.38 -17.61 -6.39
N TYR A 917 -7.97 -18.32 -7.37
CA TYR A 917 -8.06 -17.83 -8.75
C TYR A 917 -8.78 -16.47 -8.85
N ILE A 918 -9.91 -16.33 -8.17
CA ILE A 918 -10.71 -15.10 -8.20
C ILE A 918 -9.95 -13.95 -7.52
N SER A 919 -9.33 -14.20 -6.36
CA SER A 919 -8.50 -13.19 -5.67
C SER A 919 -7.27 -12.76 -6.49
N ASN A 920 -6.62 -13.71 -7.17
CA ASN A 920 -5.50 -13.43 -8.09
C ASN A 920 -5.96 -12.57 -9.27
N PHE A 921 -7.10 -12.88 -9.87
CA PHE A 921 -7.69 -12.09 -10.95
C PHE A 921 -8.04 -10.66 -10.49
N ILE A 922 -8.70 -10.50 -9.34
CA ILE A 922 -9.01 -9.20 -8.71
C ILE A 922 -7.73 -8.39 -8.41
N ASN A 923 -6.64 -9.06 -8.03
CA ASN A 923 -5.35 -8.41 -7.77
C ASN A 923 -4.61 -8.00 -9.05
N SER A 924 -4.36 -8.94 -9.97
CA SER A 924 -3.41 -8.80 -11.09
C SER A 924 -4.05 -8.66 -12.46
N GLY A 925 -5.29 -9.14 -12.66
CA GLY A 925 -5.92 -9.32 -13.97
C GLY A 925 -5.73 -10.71 -14.56
N ASN A 926 -5.12 -11.64 -13.82
CA ASN A 926 -4.84 -12.99 -14.27
C ASN A 926 -4.97 -13.99 -13.09
N PRO A 927 -5.82 -15.02 -13.16
CA PRO A 927 -6.07 -15.93 -12.04
C PRO A 927 -4.85 -16.76 -11.61
N ASN A 928 -3.81 -16.86 -12.45
CA ASN A 928 -2.59 -17.63 -12.14
C ASN A 928 -1.64 -16.88 -11.19
N TYR A 929 -1.69 -15.53 -11.16
CA TYR A 929 -0.66 -14.71 -10.52
C TYR A 929 -1.26 -13.77 -9.47
N PRO A 930 -0.78 -13.79 -8.20
CA PRO A 930 -1.29 -12.89 -7.16
C PRO A 930 -0.88 -11.43 -7.38
N TYR A 931 0.19 -11.17 -8.13
CA TYR A 931 0.71 -9.84 -8.42
C TYR A 931 0.88 -9.61 -9.92
N SER A 932 0.64 -8.38 -10.40
CA SER A 932 0.90 -8.00 -11.79
C SER A 932 2.41 -7.92 -12.11
N PHE A 933 3.23 -7.67 -11.09
CA PHE A 933 4.68 -7.48 -11.19
C PHE A 933 5.52 -8.76 -11.03
N SER A 934 4.89 -9.93 -10.84
CA SER A 934 5.52 -11.26 -10.70
C SER A 934 4.86 -12.26 -11.64
N ARG A 935 5.62 -13.29 -12.05
CA ARG A 935 5.13 -14.45 -12.84
C ARG A 935 5.20 -15.76 -12.06
N ARG A 936 5.36 -15.73 -10.74
CA ARG A 936 5.33 -16.92 -9.89
C ARG A 936 3.90 -17.26 -9.47
N MET A 937 3.49 -18.51 -9.71
CA MET A 937 2.18 -19.02 -9.30
C MET A 937 2.14 -19.41 -7.82
N SER A 938 0.96 -19.37 -7.22
CA SER A 938 0.72 -19.84 -5.85
C SER A 938 0.38 -21.33 -5.85
N GLY A 939 1.27 -22.16 -5.29
CA GLY A 939 0.99 -23.58 -5.04
C GLY A 939 0.91 -24.45 -6.30
N MET A 940 0.08 -25.49 -6.23
CA MET A 940 -0.04 -26.53 -7.27
C MET A 940 -1.36 -26.44 -8.06
N MET A 941 -1.97 -25.25 -8.15
CA MET A 941 -3.18 -25.03 -8.95
C MET A 941 -2.90 -25.25 -10.45
N PRO A 942 -3.72 -26.03 -11.19
CA PRO A 942 -3.53 -26.25 -12.62
C PRO A 942 -3.66 -24.95 -13.43
N PRO A 943 -2.66 -24.57 -14.26
CA PRO A 943 -2.70 -23.32 -15.02
C PRO A 943 -4.01 -23.09 -15.77
N TRP A 944 -4.51 -21.85 -15.70
CA TRP A 944 -5.72 -21.40 -16.36
C TRP A 944 -5.31 -20.51 -17.55
N PRO A 945 -5.33 -21.02 -18.80
CA PRO A 945 -4.98 -20.23 -19.96
C PRO A 945 -6.00 -19.12 -20.23
N MET A 946 -5.53 -18.04 -20.87
CA MET A 946 -6.39 -16.97 -21.37
C MET A 946 -7.31 -17.51 -22.47
N TYR A 947 -8.57 -17.08 -22.50
CA TYR A 947 -9.50 -17.38 -23.58
C TYR A 947 -9.06 -16.67 -24.87
N LEU A 948 -8.97 -17.41 -25.98
CA LEU A 948 -8.65 -16.89 -27.31
C LEU A 948 -9.77 -17.29 -28.29
N PRO A 949 -10.28 -16.37 -29.14
CA PRO A 949 -11.43 -16.63 -30.01
C PRO A 949 -11.01 -17.32 -31.33
N ASN A 950 -10.38 -18.49 -31.24
CA ASN A 950 -9.93 -19.31 -32.36
C ASN A 950 -9.87 -20.80 -31.98
N ASP A 951 -9.80 -21.71 -32.96
CA ASP A 951 -9.80 -23.16 -32.70
C ASP A 951 -8.56 -23.64 -31.92
N ASP A 952 -7.41 -22.97 -32.09
CA ASP A 952 -6.21 -23.18 -31.26
C ASP A 952 -6.40 -22.74 -29.80
N GLY A 953 -7.43 -21.95 -29.50
CA GLY A 953 -7.84 -21.48 -28.18
C GLY A 953 -9.17 -22.08 -27.72
N ASP A 954 -10.20 -21.25 -27.59
CA ASP A 954 -11.58 -21.59 -27.19
C ASP A 954 -11.66 -22.36 -25.85
N ASN A 955 -10.76 -22.01 -24.92
CA ASN A 955 -10.48 -22.77 -23.71
C ASN A 955 -11.12 -22.19 -22.43
N TYR A 956 -11.67 -23.07 -21.60
CA TYR A 956 -12.29 -22.73 -20.32
C TYR A 956 -11.78 -23.63 -19.18
N LYS A 957 -11.90 -23.15 -17.95
CA LYS A 957 -11.63 -23.91 -16.73
C LYS A 957 -12.93 -24.57 -16.26
N GLU A 958 -12.94 -25.88 -16.11
CA GLU A 958 -14.08 -26.56 -15.50
C GLU A 958 -13.90 -26.61 -13.97
N PHE A 959 -14.94 -26.26 -13.21
CA PHE A 959 -14.92 -26.29 -11.75
C PHE A 959 -15.31 -27.68 -11.20
N THR A 960 -14.49 -28.68 -11.54
CA THR A 960 -14.44 -30.00 -10.88
C THR A 960 -13.22 -30.08 -9.97
N VAL A 961 -13.14 -31.09 -9.10
CA VAL A 961 -12.06 -31.25 -8.09
C VAL A 961 -10.65 -31.29 -8.72
N SER A 962 -10.53 -31.74 -9.97
CA SER A 962 -9.27 -31.78 -10.73
C SER A 962 -8.96 -30.49 -11.52
N LEU A 963 -9.88 -29.52 -11.56
CA LEU A 963 -9.77 -28.23 -12.25
C LEU A 963 -9.20 -28.31 -13.68
N PRO A 964 -9.75 -29.18 -14.56
CA PRO A 964 -9.21 -29.39 -15.90
C PRO A 964 -9.44 -28.15 -16.78
N THR A 965 -8.58 -28.00 -17.77
CA THR A 965 -8.76 -27.02 -18.85
C THR A 965 -9.39 -27.77 -20.03
N LEU A 966 -10.58 -27.36 -20.43
CA LEU A 966 -11.33 -27.94 -21.55
C LEU A 966 -11.46 -26.91 -22.69
N LYS A 967 -12.00 -27.33 -23.83
CA LYS A 967 -12.21 -26.50 -25.03
C LYS A 967 -13.63 -26.62 -25.58
N GLY A 968 -14.09 -25.58 -26.27
CA GLY A 968 -15.31 -25.62 -27.09
C GLY A 968 -16.59 -25.87 -26.30
N LEU A 969 -16.79 -25.15 -25.18
CA LEU A 969 -18.03 -25.23 -24.40
C LEU A 969 -19.21 -24.99 -25.33
N LYS A 970 -20.15 -25.93 -25.38
CA LYS A 970 -21.44 -25.78 -26.10
C LYS A 970 -21.32 -25.37 -27.58
N LYS A 971 -20.17 -25.62 -28.24
CA LYS A 971 -19.87 -25.09 -29.59
C LYS A 971 -20.91 -25.44 -30.67
N ALA A 972 -21.51 -26.63 -30.62
CA ALA A 972 -22.60 -27.01 -31.52
C ALA A 972 -23.89 -26.19 -31.25
N ASP A 973 -24.37 -26.22 -30.02
CA ASP A 973 -25.59 -25.52 -29.57
C ASP A 973 -25.49 -24.00 -29.77
N CYS A 974 -24.31 -23.44 -29.55
CA CYS A 974 -24.09 -22.01 -29.76
C CYS A 974 -23.95 -21.64 -31.24
N SER A 975 -23.40 -22.51 -32.11
CA SER A 975 -23.47 -22.29 -33.57
C SER A 975 -24.91 -22.44 -34.09
N PHE A 976 -25.74 -23.31 -33.51
CA PHE A 976 -27.17 -23.33 -33.81
C PHE A 976 -27.82 -21.95 -33.52
N TRP A 977 -27.61 -21.40 -32.33
CA TRP A 977 -28.19 -20.09 -31.97
C TRP A 977 -27.56 -18.89 -32.70
N SER A 978 -26.24 -18.87 -32.96
CA SER A 978 -25.56 -17.74 -33.60
C SER A 978 -25.56 -17.80 -35.13
N ASP A 979 -25.18 -18.94 -35.73
CA ASP A 979 -25.09 -19.07 -37.19
C ASP A 979 -26.42 -19.44 -37.82
N TYR A 980 -27.04 -20.53 -37.38
CA TYR A 980 -28.20 -21.09 -38.05
C TYR A 980 -29.44 -20.21 -37.84
N ILE A 981 -29.81 -19.92 -36.59
CA ILE A 981 -30.92 -19.02 -36.27
C ILE A 981 -30.65 -17.58 -36.76
N GLY A 982 -29.39 -17.12 -36.74
CA GLY A 982 -29.00 -15.83 -37.33
C GLY A 982 -29.31 -15.74 -38.83
N ARG A 983 -28.91 -16.75 -39.62
CA ARG A 983 -29.20 -16.84 -41.06
C ARG A 983 -30.69 -17.03 -41.34
N LEU A 984 -31.40 -17.82 -40.52
CA LEU A 984 -32.83 -18.04 -40.63
C LEU A 984 -33.62 -16.73 -40.39
N LYS A 985 -33.26 -15.95 -39.36
CA LYS A 985 -33.87 -14.65 -39.07
C LYS A 985 -33.62 -13.63 -40.20
N GLY A 986 -32.41 -13.58 -40.75
CA GLY A 986 -32.11 -12.73 -41.92
C GLY A 986 -32.96 -13.11 -43.15
N SER A 987 -32.98 -14.39 -43.50
CA SER A 987 -33.67 -14.91 -44.69
C SER A 987 -35.20 -14.79 -44.62
N THR A 988 -35.78 -14.87 -43.42
CA THR A 988 -37.23 -14.75 -43.20
C THR A 988 -37.69 -13.30 -43.03
N GLY A 989 -36.82 -12.41 -42.52
CA GLY A 989 -37.11 -10.99 -42.39
C GLY A 989 -37.38 -10.29 -43.73
N GLU A 990 -36.59 -10.59 -44.76
CA GLU A 990 -36.77 -9.99 -46.10
C GLU A 990 -38.01 -10.48 -46.85
N GLN A 991 -38.56 -11.64 -46.51
CA GLN A 991 -39.73 -12.20 -47.20
C GLN A 991 -41.08 -11.68 -46.69
N CYS A 992 -41.12 -10.94 -45.59
CA CYS A 992 -42.36 -10.51 -44.94
C CYS A 992 -43.11 -9.34 -45.62
N PHE A 993 -42.98 -9.20 -46.94
CA PHE A 993 -43.73 -8.23 -47.76
C PHE A 993 -44.47 -8.85 -48.96
N LEU A 994 -44.34 -10.16 -49.24
CA LEU A 994 -45.00 -10.80 -50.38
C LEU A 994 -45.82 -12.05 -50.03
N SER A 995 -47.14 -11.87 -50.10
CA SER A 995 -48.16 -12.90 -50.34
C SER A 995 -48.42 -13.97 -49.25
N LEU A 996 -49.34 -13.64 -48.34
CA LEU A 996 -50.23 -14.63 -47.71
C LEU A 996 -50.97 -15.48 -48.77
N LYS A 997 -50.59 -16.76 -48.96
CA LYS A 997 -51.54 -17.90 -49.17
C LYS A 997 -50.89 -19.29 -49.29
N LYS A 998 -51.30 -20.16 -48.35
CA LYS A 998 -51.23 -21.64 -48.34
C LYS A 998 -49.85 -22.32 -48.15
N PRO A 999 -49.82 -23.53 -47.56
CA PRO A 999 -48.58 -24.15 -47.06
C PRO A 999 -47.97 -25.15 -48.05
N LEU A 1000 -46.67 -25.39 -47.88
CA LEU A 1000 -45.95 -26.55 -48.40
C LEU A 1000 -44.90 -26.97 -47.37
N ILE A 1001 -45.04 -28.18 -46.83
CA ILE A 1001 -44.13 -28.82 -45.87
C ILE A 1001 -43.35 -29.91 -46.63
N LEU A 1002 -42.16 -30.24 -46.12
CA LEU A 1002 -41.26 -31.32 -46.55
C LEU A 1002 -40.58 -31.12 -47.93
N CYS A 1003 -39.27 -30.87 -47.90
CA CYS A 1003 -38.25 -31.89 -48.25
C CYS A 1003 -36.82 -31.31 -48.24
N LEU A 1004 -35.96 -31.80 -47.34
CA LEU A 1004 -34.50 -31.86 -47.54
C LEU A 1004 -33.88 -32.82 -46.52
N MET A 1005 -33.02 -33.74 -46.99
CA MET A 1005 -32.45 -34.89 -46.25
C MET A 1005 -33.51 -35.94 -45.83
N PHE A 1006 -33.25 -37.26 -45.79
CA PHE A 1006 -32.03 -38.04 -46.07
C PHE A 1006 -32.29 -39.14 -47.11
N SER A 1007 -31.27 -39.54 -47.88
CA SER A 1007 -30.64 -40.87 -47.76
C SER A 1007 -29.70 -41.15 -48.94
N SER A 1008 -28.53 -41.69 -48.65
CA SER A 1008 -27.59 -42.22 -49.63
C SER A 1008 -27.60 -43.74 -49.57
N ASP A 1009 -27.93 -44.41 -50.68
CA ASP A 1009 -27.24 -45.63 -51.14
C ASP A 1009 -27.90 -46.22 -52.40
N CYS A 1010 -27.12 -46.40 -53.47
CA CYS A 1010 -27.04 -47.63 -54.28
C CYS A 1010 -26.07 -47.46 -55.47
N SER A 1011 -25.40 -48.56 -55.83
CA SER A 1011 -24.37 -48.64 -56.88
C SER A 1011 -24.93 -48.50 -58.32
N PRO A 1012 -24.10 -48.08 -59.30
CA PRO A 1012 -24.57 -47.78 -60.65
C PRO A 1012 -24.79 -49.03 -61.52
N LEU A 1013 -25.84 -49.00 -62.34
CA LEU A 1013 -26.01 -49.86 -63.51
C LEU A 1013 -26.20 -49.00 -64.77
N THR A 1014 -25.62 -49.45 -65.87
CA THR A 1014 -25.57 -48.71 -67.15
C THR A 1014 -26.74 -49.08 -68.06
N SER A 1015 -27.26 -48.12 -68.85
CA SER A 1015 -27.27 -48.20 -70.34
C SER A 1015 -28.27 -47.25 -71.05
N VAL A 1016 -27.69 -46.37 -71.89
CA VAL A 1016 -28.13 -45.99 -73.27
C VAL A 1016 -29.50 -45.29 -73.51
N TRP A 1017 -29.51 -44.46 -74.57
CA TRP A 1017 -30.62 -43.73 -75.25
C TRP A 1017 -30.95 -42.31 -74.73
N LYS A 1018 -31.21 -41.29 -75.56
CA LYS A 1018 -30.66 -40.88 -76.89
C LYS A 1018 -31.29 -39.52 -77.29
N ASN A 1019 -30.52 -38.57 -77.83
CA ASN A 1019 -30.97 -37.40 -78.63
C ASN A 1019 -31.89 -36.37 -77.89
N THR A 1020 -32.09 -35.09 -78.27
CA THR A 1020 -31.52 -34.14 -79.28
C THR A 1020 -31.86 -32.69 -78.80
N SER A 1021 -30.92 -31.78 -78.58
CA SER A 1021 -30.32 -30.75 -79.49
C SER A 1021 -31.06 -29.39 -79.61
N HIS A 1022 -30.29 -28.32 -79.91
CA HIS A 1022 -30.63 -26.87 -79.98
C HIS A 1022 -30.63 -26.12 -78.63
N GLY A 1023 -30.15 -24.86 -78.50
CA GLY A 1023 -29.51 -23.95 -79.48
C GLY A 1023 -28.78 -22.76 -78.78
N LEU A 1024 -27.95 -21.98 -79.51
CA LEU A 1024 -27.05 -20.93 -78.96
C LEU A 1024 -27.64 -19.49 -78.99
N ASN A 1025 -27.16 -18.63 -78.08
CA ASN A 1025 -26.49 -17.32 -78.31
C ASN A 1025 -26.27 -16.57 -76.97
N ILE A 1026 -25.06 -16.45 -76.40
CA ILE A 1026 -23.96 -15.49 -76.69
C ILE A 1026 -24.38 -13.99 -76.59
N LEU A 1027 -23.91 -13.24 -75.56
CA LEU A 1027 -23.00 -12.07 -75.67
C LEU A 1027 -22.75 -11.30 -74.34
N HIS A 1028 -21.49 -10.90 -74.14
CA HIS A 1028 -20.90 -9.82 -73.31
C HIS A 1028 -21.33 -9.46 -71.87
N CYS A 1029 -20.33 -9.50 -70.98
CA CYS A 1029 -20.12 -8.49 -69.93
C CYS A 1029 -19.32 -7.29 -70.47
N PRO A 1030 -19.48 -6.07 -69.91
CA PRO A 1030 -18.41 -5.09 -69.77
C PRO A 1030 -17.61 -5.30 -68.47
N ARG A 1031 -16.43 -4.65 -68.33
CA ARG A 1031 -15.51 -4.80 -67.18
C ARG A 1031 -14.99 -3.44 -66.66
N TYR A 1032 -14.98 -3.31 -65.32
CA TYR A 1032 -13.95 -2.65 -64.50
C TYR A 1032 -13.80 -1.10 -64.46
N ILE A 1033 -13.02 -0.70 -63.43
CA ILE A 1033 -12.39 0.59 -63.11
C ILE A 1033 -13.33 1.63 -62.43
N GLY A 1034 -13.00 2.17 -61.24
CA GLY A 1034 -11.88 1.81 -60.36
C GLY A 1034 -11.68 2.71 -59.12
N ASP A 1035 -10.77 2.24 -58.27
CA ASP A 1035 -9.81 2.92 -57.38
C ASP A 1035 -10.23 4.04 -56.38
N SER A 1036 -10.13 3.66 -55.10
CA SER A 1036 -9.61 4.41 -53.93
C SER A 1036 -10.05 5.85 -53.63
N MET A 1037 -10.70 6.00 -52.46
CA MET A 1037 -10.07 6.66 -51.30
C MET A 1037 -10.44 5.91 -50.02
#